data_AF-A0A7X4FFD3-F1
#
_entry.id   AF-A0A7X4FFD3-F1
#
_cell.length_a   1.000
_cell.length_b   1.000
_cell.length_c   1.000
_cell.angle_alpha   90.00
_cell.angle_beta   90.00
_cell.angle_gamma   90.00
#
_symmetry.space_group_name_H-M   'P 1'
#
loop_
_entity.id
_entity.type
_entity.pdbx_description
1 polymer ?
#
loop_
_entity_poly.entity_id
_entity_poly.type
_entity_poly.pdbx_seq_one_letter_code
_entity_poly.pdbx_strand_id
1 'polypeptide(L)'
;MEKAKQVRWSCAIIWVPIVLLTLPLFAETQSSTRTISATWTDNPPIIDGELTDSDWQRAQIATNFFRAKEGSIHPAQLNTEVRILYDEHMLYIGVHCDEPDMKSLRETKIRRDSAIWQNDCIEVMIDTYRDRRNCYVFGINTLGTQMDERVSNESVFDLSWDAKWKSKIKKRQNHWTAEFEIPFRMLRFNRHNTTWGINFWRTHPINGQSYSWARTDFFGRVSEFGDLTGLNFGKIKTEQKIGILPYGTYRAIENRSNDHDGGLDLILPISTHLTSNVTFNPDFSQLESDPTQINISSDRELSLPERRPFFREGAELFRLPLNLFYTRRVQEIDFGVKTAGKIGGSNFAVINTYGKMIDRYDADKKKQANLLAGRVNYDIGERTVIGAMGIHKHQADRDVALLSLNGRFGLHRDWTVTSQYAVDFMDGETHRAHHTAMEWLHEGWLTEIAFEEIQDGFRPNEMGLEDEAFRRGRARVRYRHEFPEANLLQSFGADMRHFYQTNAQKLLRERRSEFRFDIDIGRFDFFTYGGFGALREVGQLFDTRFIGSLIDYQAPWWHLEVSNRFGIRRDEFNRFTSFSAGVNLFGKLTADLDLDNFFWRTHRNTLIFRLRSNYQLTQKIGWRIFFERVDERLQDEISYNFNAIFDYEFTPESHFYFVFVDRLPGGRAVFTKLAYLFEVSFPDFGRFY
;
A
#
# COMPACT_ATOMS: atom_id res chain seq x y z
N MET A 1 21.68 -53.79 -2.86
CA MET A 1 20.94 -52.95 -1.90
C MET A 1 20.77 -51.55 -2.47
N GLU A 2 20.10 -51.49 -3.62
CA GLU A 2 19.72 -50.29 -4.35
C GLU A 2 18.24 -50.48 -4.71
N LYS A 3 17.47 -49.39 -4.68
CA LYS A 3 15.99 -49.29 -4.69
C LYS A 3 15.34 -49.21 -3.30
N ALA A 4 15.40 -48.03 -2.70
CA ALA A 4 14.26 -47.47 -1.96
C ALA A 4 14.46 -45.95 -1.78
N LYS A 5 13.37 -45.19 -1.96
CA LYS A 5 13.21 -43.73 -1.74
C LYS A 5 13.49 -42.80 -2.94
N GLN A 6 12.77 -43.02 -4.03
CA GLN A 6 12.17 -41.90 -4.77
C GLN A 6 10.68 -41.84 -4.40
N VAL A 7 10.35 -41.08 -3.35
CA VAL A 7 8.96 -40.67 -3.13
C VAL A 7 8.65 -39.60 -4.17
N ARG A 8 7.83 -39.97 -5.16
CA ARG A 8 7.33 -39.07 -6.19
C ARG A 8 6.37 -38.04 -5.56
N TRP A 9 6.85 -36.81 -5.39
CA TRP A 9 6.06 -35.63 -5.00
C TRP A 9 4.99 -35.23 -6.03
N SER A 10 4.91 -35.90 -7.18
CA SER A 10 3.99 -35.58 -8.27
C SER A 10 2.52 -35.91 -7.99
N CYS A 11 2.21 -36.85 -7.07
CA CYS A 11 0.81 -37.19 -6.79
C CYS A 11 0.17 -36.28 -5.73
N ALA A 12 0.94 -35.68 -4.83
CA ALA A 12 0.39 -34.80 -3.78
C ALA A 12 -0.19 -33.48 -4.34
N ILE A 13 0.26 -33.04 -5.52
CA ILE A 13 -0.15 -31.78 -6.16
C ILE A 13 -1.57 -31.86 -6.74
N ILE A 14 -2.08 -33.05 -7.06
CA ILE A 14 -3.42 -33.24 -7.64
C ILE A 14 -4.49 -33.43 -6.55
N TRP A 15 -4.11 -33.89 -5.35
CA TRP A 15 -5.08 -34.14 -4.27
C TRP A 15 -5.44 -32.90 -3.44
N VAL A 16 -4.54 -31.91 -3.32
CA VAL A 16 -4.85 -30.64 -2.61
C VAL A 16 -6.02 -29.86 -3.24
N PRO A 17 -6.13 -29.68 -4.58
CA PRO A 17 -7.30 -29.01 -5.15
C PRO A 17 -8.59 -29.82 -5.02
N ILE A 18 -8.53 -31.17 -5.00
CA ILE A 18 -9.71 -32.04 -4.87
C ILE A 18 -10.24 -32.07 -3.43
N VAL A 19 -9.37 -32.04 -2.41
CA VAL A 19 -9.79 -31.96 -1.00
C VAL A 19 -10.39 -30.59 -0.67
N LEU A 20 -9.87 -29.50 -1.25
CA LEU A 20 -10.42 -28.14 -1.10
C LEU A 20 -11.84 -27.97 -1.69
N LEU A 21 -12.23 -28.79 -2.67
CA LEU A 21 -13.58 -28.78 -3.24
C LEU A 21 -14.65 -29.44 -2.34
N THR A 22 -14.24 -30.11 -1.25
CA THR A 22 -15.17 -30.84 -0.36
C THR A 22 -15.39 -30.16 1.00
N LEU A 23 -14.71 -29.04 1.28
CA LEU A 23 -14.97 -28.25 2.48
C LEU A 23 -16.20 -27.36 2.26
N PRO A 24 -17.11 -27.22 3.25
CA PRO A 24 -18.25 -26.31 3.12
C PRO A 24 -17.73 -24.88 2.89
N LEU A 25 -18.02 -24.34 1.71
CA LEU A 25 -17.61 -23.02 1.21
C LEU A 25 -18.25 -21.84 1.96
N PHE A 26 -18.99 -22.09 3.02
CA PHE A 26 -19.67 -21.08 3.82
C PHE A 26 -18.92 -20.90 5.15
N ALA A 27 -17.93 -20.02 5.15
CA ALA A 27 -17.40 -19.49 6.40
C ALA A 27 -18.37 -18.44 6.93
N GLU A 28 -19.03 -18.75 8.04
CA GLU A 28 -19.85 -17.80 8.79
C GLU A 28 -18.91 -16.97 9.67
N THR A 29 -18.91 -15.65 9.48
CA THR A 29 -18.13 -14.74 10.33
C THR A 29 -18.88 -14.45 11.63
N GLN A 30 -18.16 -14.05 12.68
CA GLN A 30 -18.80 -13.40 13.81
C GLN A 30 -19.08 -11.94 13.40
N SER A 31 -20.17 -11.71 12.66
CA SER A 31 -20.58 -10.35 12.27
C SER A 31 -20.65 -9.49 13.53
N SER A 32 -20.04 -8.30 13.48
CA SER A 32 -20.21 -7.31 14.53
C SER A 32 -21.68 -6.98 14.68
N THR A 33 -22.14 -6.89 15.93
CA THR A 33 -23.51 -6.45 16.26
C THR A 33 -23.60 -4.94 16.40
N ARG A 34 -22.49 -4.21 16.22
CA ARG A 34 -22.46 -2.75 16.33
C ARG A 34 -23.18 -2.12 15.14
N THR A 35 -24.11 -1.22 15.43
CA THR A 35 -24.84 -0.45 14.41
C THR A 35 -24.85 1.02 14.81
N ILE A 36 -24.68 1.90 13.83
CA ILE A 36 -24.88 3.35 13.96
C ILE A 36 -25.75 3.85 12.81
N SER A 37 -26.66 4.78 13.08
CA SER A 37 -27.49 5.43 12.05
C SER A 37 -26.91 6.78 11.66
N ALA A 38 -26.74 7.01 10.36
CA ALA A 38 -26.51 8.34 9.81
C ALA A 38 -27.78 9.19 9.96
N THR A 39 -27.62 10.48 10.28
CA THR A 39 -28.74 11.41 10.44
C THR A 39 -28.79 12.42 9.30
N TRP A 40 -29.95 12.62 8.70
CA TRP A 40 -30.13 13.63 7.65
C TRP A 40 -30.00 15.04 8.23
N THR A 41 -29.33 15.93 7.50
CA THR A 41 -29.27 17.36 7.79
C THR A 41 -29.71 18.20 6.58
N ASP A 42 -30.49 19.25 6.85
CA ASP A 42 -30.82 20.31 5.88
C ASP A 42 -29.88 21.53 6.03
N ASN A 43 -29.06 21.56 7.08
CA ASN A 43 -28.11 22.62 7.40
C ASN A 43 -26.72 22.01 7.57
N PRO A 44 -25.97 21.82 6.46
CA PRO A 44 -24.64 21.23 6.50
C PRO A 44 -23.73 21.89 7.55
N PRO A 45 -22.99 21.09 8.35
CA PRO A 45 -22.08 21.63 9.36
C PRO A 45 -20.93 22.40 8.71
N ILE A 46 -20.41 23.39 9.44
CA ILE A 46 -19.23 24.14 8.99
C ILE A 46 -17.99 23.34 9.38
N ILE A 47 -17.18 22.93 8.41
CA ILE A 47 -15.98 22.12 8.65
C ILE A 47 -14.84 23.00 9.22
N ASP A 48 -14.94 23.35 10.50
CA ASP A 48 -14.01 24.19 11.24
C ASP A 48 -13.27 23.44 12.38
N GLY A 49 -13.61 22.17 12.55
CA GLY A 49 -13.07 21.24 13.54
C GLY A 49 -13.84 21.28 14.86
N GLU A 50 -14.95 22.00 14.97
CA GLU A 50 -15.74 22.12 16.20
C GLU A 50 -17.11 21.46 16.08
N LEU A 51 -17.42 20.53 17.00
CA LEU A 51 -18.71 19.82 17.00
C LEU A 51 -19.85 20.62 17.66
N THR A 52 -19.87 21.93 17.44
CA THR A 52 -20.81 22.86 18.11
C THR A 52 -22.11 23.08 17.35
N ASP A 53 -22.15 22.78 16.06
CA ASP A 53 -23.37 22.85 15.24
C ASP A 53 -24.51 22.00 15.85
N SER A 54 -25.74 22.52 15.79
CA SER A 54 -26.90 21.89 16.42
C SER A 54 -27.18 20.48 15.90
N ASP A 55 -26.83 20.20 14.65
CA ASP A 55 -27.11 18.93 14.01
C ASP A 55 -26.21 17.81 14.53
N TRP A 56 -24.98 18.12 14.95
CA TRP A 56 -24.13 17.17 15.65
C TRP A 56 -24.76 16.66 16.95
N GLN A 57 -25.50 17.53 17.65
CA GLN A 57 -26.14 17.18 18.92
C GLN A 57 -27.35 16.24 18.75
N ARG A 58 -27.92 16.15 17.54
CA ARG A 58 -29.05 15.27 17.21
C ARG A 58 -28.61 13.90 16.69
N ALA A 59 -27.36 13.77 16.26
CA ALA A 59 -26.84 12.53 15.71
C ALA A 59 -26.68 11.45 16.77
N GLN A 60 -26.87 10.19 16.37
CA GLN A 60 -26.47 9.05 17.19
C GLN A 60 -24.95 9.08 17.41
N ILE A 61 -24.52 8.74 18.63
CA ILE A 61 -23.11 8.72 19.01
C ILE A 61 -22.61 7.26 19.06
N ALA A 62 -21.57 6.97 18.29
CA ALA A 62 -20.78 5.75 18.43
C ALA A 62 -19.76 5.93 19.56
N THR A 63 -19.88 5.10 20.59
CA THR A 63 -19.00 5.09 21.78
C THR A 63 -18.58 3.66 22.14
N ASN A 64 -17.90 3.50 23.29
CA ASN A 64 -17.46 2.21 23.83
C ASN A 64 -16.52 1.48 22.86
N PHE A 65 -15.48 2.17 22.41
CA PHE A 65 -14.43 1.59 21.58
C PHE A 65 -13.68 0.50 22.36
N PHE A 66 -13.05 -0.41 21.63
CA PHE A 66 -12.20 -1.46 22.15
C PHE A 66 -10.76 -1.19 21.75
N ARG A 67 -9.79 -1.80 22.44
CA ARG A 67 -8.42 -1.88 21.93
C ARG A 67 -8.41 -2.65 20.60
N ALA A 68 -7.81 -2.06 19.58
CA ALA A 68 -7.88 -2.48 18.19
C ALA A 68 -6.74 -3.44 17.81
N LYS A 69 -6.63 -4.56 18.53
CA LYS A 69 -5.48 -5.45 18.39
C LYS A 69 -5.89 -6.91 18.45
N GLU A 70 -5.60 -7.68 17.40
CA GLU A 70 -5.73 -9.15 17.28
C GLU A 70 -6.88 -9.75 18.10
N GLY A 71 -8.08 -9.20 17.92
CA GLY A 71 -9.30 -9.72 18.52
C GLY A 71 -9.48 -9.34 20.00
N SER A 72 -8.80 -8.32 20.51
CA SER A 72 -8.91 -7.87 21.90
C SER A 72 -10.36 -7.53 22.28
N ILE A 73 -10.73 -7.87 23.52
CA ILE A 73 -12.01 -7.52 24.14
C ILE A 73 -11.90 -6.37 25.13
N HIS A 74 -10.69 -5.82 25.31
CA HIS A 74 -10.47 -4.80 26.31
C HIS A 74 -11.07 -3.46 25.87
N PRO A 75 -11.80 -2.76 26.75
CA PRO A 75 -12.27 -1.41 26.46
C PRO A 75 -11.11 -0.45 26.13
N ALA A 76 -11.38 0.53 25.28
CA ALA A 76 -10.49 1.66 25.09
C ALA A 76 -10.35 2.46 26.39
N GLN A 77 -9.16 3.00 26.63
CA GLN A 77 -8.88 3.81 27.82
C GLN A 77 -9.15 5.29 27.63
N LEU A 78 -9.03 5.74 26.38
CA LEU A 78 -9.37 7.09 25.98
C LEU A 78 -10.71 7.03 25.26
N ASN A 79 -11.68 7.78 25.78
CA ASN A 79 -12.99 7.84 25.13
C ASN A 79 -12.85 8.46 23.75
N THR A 80 -13.58 7.87 22.82
CA THR A 80 -13.72 8.36 21.46
C THR A 80 -15.20 8.30 21.12
N GLU A 81 -15.73 9.41 20.61
CA GLU A 81 -17.10 9.54 20.16
C GLU A 81 -17.13 9.86 18.69
N VAL A 82 -18.00 9.19 17.93
CA VAL A 82 -18.20 9.47 16.51
C VAL A 82 -19.67 9.73 16.21
N ARG A 83 -19.94 10.74 15.38
CA ARG A 83 -21.27 11.13 14.90
C ARG A 83 -21.26 11.15 13.39
N ILE A 84 -22.38 10.79 12.77
CA ILE A 84 -22.51 10.78 11.31
C ILE A 84 -23.76 11.56 10.88
N LEU A 85 -23.53 12.56 10.04
CA LEU A 85 -24.58 13.29 9.33
C LEU A 85 -24.43 13.05 7.82
N TYR A 86 -25.48 13.33 7.07
CA TYR A 86 -25.40 13.38 5.62
C TYR A 86 -26.47 14.31 5.05
N ASP A 87 -26.20 14.85 3.87
CA ASP A 87 -27.16 15.60 3.06
C ASP A 87 -27.29 14.97 1.66
N GLU A 88 -27.78 15.74 0.70
CA GLU A 88 -27.94 15.32 -0.68
C GLU A 88 -26.62 14.99 -1.41
N HIS A 89 -25.48 15.56 -0.99
CA HIS A 89 -24.21 15.51 -1.70
C HIS A 89 -23.03 14.96 -0.89
N MET A 90 -23.08 15.06 0.43
CA MET A 90 -21.97 14.85 1.34
C MET A 90 -22.33 13.90 2.49
N LEU A 91 -21.35 13.10 2.87
CA LEU A 91 -21.31 12.39 4.15
C LEU A 91 -20.41 13.18 5.10
N TYR A 92 -20.90 13.44 6.31
CA TYR A 92 -20.18 14.17 7.34
C TYR A 92 -19.87 13.27 8.53
N ILE A 93 -18.65 13.35 9.04
CA ILE A 93 -18.21 12.58 10.21
C ILE A 93 -17.57 13.52 11.22
N GLY A 94 -18.15 13.56 12.42
CA GLY A 94 -17.65 14.34 13.54
C GLY A 94 -17.05 13.40 14.59
N VAL A 95 -15.83 13.66 15.02
CA VAL A 95 -15.09 12.82 15.96
C VAL A 95 -14.63 13.67 17.14
N HIS A 96 -14.86 13.17 18.35
CA HIS A 96 -14.32 13.71 19.59
C HIS A 96 -13.41 12.68 20.24
N CYS A 97 -12.18 13.08 20.56
CA CYS A 97 -11.16 12.22 21.15
C CYS A 97 -10.69 12.84 22.47
N ASP A 98 -11.02 12.20 23.60
CA ASP A 98 -10.46 12.60 24.90
C ASP A 98 -8.94 12.39 24.89
N GLU A 99 -8.20 13.38 25.36
CA GLU A 99 -6.75 13.38 25.41
C GLU A 99 -6.25 14.20 26.60
N PRO A 100 -6.05 13.58 27.77
CA PRO A 100 -5.65 14.30 28.97
C PRO A 100 -4.23 14.87 28.88
N ASP A 101 -3.33 14.29 28.06
CA ASP A 101 -1.97 14.79 27.86
C ASP A 101 -1.73 15.26 26.42
N MET A 102 -2.34 16.40 26.08
CA MET A 102 -2.20 17.05 24.76
C MET A 102 -0.76 17.41 24.37
N LYS A 103 0.19 17.46 25.31
CA LYS A 103 1.61 17.74 25.02
C LYS A 103 2.35 16.51 24.50
N SER A 104 1.75 15.34 24.67
CA SER A 104 2.34 14.06 24.31
C SER A 104 1.98 13.60 22.89
N LEU A 105 1.03 14.29 22.25
CA LEU A 105 0.60 14.02 20.88
C LEU A 105 1.80 13.93 19.93
N ARG A 106 1.89 12.81 19.23
CA ARG A 106 2.92 12.57 18.23
C ARG A 106 2.54 13.21 16.91
N GLU A 107 3.40 14.12 16.45
CA GLU A 107 3.15 15.01 15.32
C GLU A 107 4.40 15.06 14.46
N THR A 108 4.66 14.02 13.68
CA THR A 108 5.84 13.91 12.79
C THR A 108 5.46 13.75 11.32
N LYS A 109 4.19 13.50 11.00
CA LYS A 109 3.68 13.27 9.64
C LYS A 109 2.92 14.50 9.14
N ILE A 110 3.61 15.32 8.36
CA ILE A 110 3.09 16.63 7.91
C ILE A 110 2.53 16.62 6.48
N ARG A 111 2.74 15.53 5.73
CA ARG A 111 2.39 15.45 4.30
C ARG A 111 1.21 14.52 4.08
N ARG A 112 0.28 14.94 3.23
CA ARG A 112 -0.80 14.08 2.73
C ARG A 112 -0.26 12.74 2.21
N ASP A 113 -1.02 11.68 2.44
CA ASP A 113 -0.71 10.29 2.05
C ASP A 113 0.66 9.80 2.54
N SER A 114 1.09 10.31 3.69
CA SER A 114 2.14 9.70 4.49
C SER A 114 1.53 8.71 5.48
N ALA A 115 2.39 7.91 6.14
CA ALA A 115 1.97 6.93 7.14
C ALA A 115 1.46 7.61 8.43
N ILE A 116 0.31 8.30 8.37
CA ILE A 116 -0.22 9.12 9.47
C ILE A 116 -0.59 8.27 10.69
N TRP A 117 -0.81 6.97 10.54
CA TRP A 117 -1.01 6.00 11.62
C TRP A 117 0.22 5.86 12.54
N GLN A 118 1.37 6.43 12.19
CA GLN A 118 2.50 6.59 13.11
C GLN A 118 2.34 7.78 14.06
N ASN A 119 1.26 8.56 13.95
CA ASN A 119 0.94 9.72 14.77
C ASN A 119 -0.41 9.51 15.46
N ASP A 120 -0.78 10.44 16.35
CA ASP A 120 -2.15 10.50 16.85
C ASP A 120 -3.10 10.84 15.72
N CYS A 121 -3.95 9.89 15.36
CA CYS A 121 -4.86 10.00 14.23
C CYS A 121 -6.18 9.27 14.47
N ILE A 122 -7.17 9.61 13.63
CA ILE A 122 -8.42 8.87 13.49
C ILE A 122 -8.59 8.50 12.01
N GLU A 123 -8.97 7.25 11.78
CA GLU A 123 -9.25 6.68 10.46
C GLU A 123 -10.70 6.18 10.45
N VAL A 124 -11.40 6.46 9.35
CA VAL A 124 -12.77 6.03 9.09
C VAL A 124 -12.73 5.05 7.93
N MET A 125 -13.25 3.84 8.14
CA MET A 125 -13.29 2.79 7.12
C MET A 125 -14.73 2.54 6.69
N ILE A 126 -15.03 2.62 5.40
CA ILE A 126 -16.39 2.58 4.84
C ILE A 126 -16.49 1.52 3.74
N ASP A 127 -17.24 0.44 4.02
CA ASP A 127 -17.66 -0.57 3.05
C ASP A 127 -19.02 -0.19 2.45
N THR A 128 -18.95 0.53 1.34
CA THR A 128 -20.09 1.11 0.62
C THR A 128 -20.96 0.11 -0.16
N TYR A 129 -20.50 -1.14 -0.30
CA TYR A 129 -21.29 -2.22 -0.91
C TYR A 129 -21.85 -3.18 0.14
N ARG A 130 -21.33 -3.11 1.38
CA ARG A 130 -21.48 -4.11 2.42
C ARG A 130 -21.08 -5.49 1.92
N ASP A 131 -20.02 -5.53 1.11
CA ASP A 131 -19.50 -6.78 0.55
C ASP A 131 -18.60 -7.53 1.54
N ARG A 132 -18.30 -6.93 2.70
CA ARG A 132 -17.53 -7.47 3.83
C ARG A 132 -16.04 -7.64 3.52
N ARG A 133 -15.51 -6.94 2.50
CA ARG A 133 -14.18 -7.24 1.91
C ARG A 133 -13.41 -6.03 1.47
N ASN A 134 -14.11 -5.04 0.92
CA ASN A 134 -13.52 -3.84 0.37
C ASN A 134 -14.00 -2.63 1.15
N CYS A 135 -13.12 -1.67 1.40
CA CYS A 135 -13.50 -0.41 2.01
C CYS A 135 -12.64 0.76 1.53
N TYR A 136 -13.20 1.96 1.67
CA TYR A 136 -12.43 3.20 1.59
C TYR A 136 -11.98 3.58 2.99
N VAL A 137 -10.77 4.12 3.11
CA VAL A 137 -10.22 4.63 4.36
C VAL A 137 -10.01 6.14 4.19
N PHE A 138 -10.52 6.93 5.14
CA PHE A 138 -10.25 8.36 5.25
C PHE A 138 -9.63 8.63 6.62
N GLY A 139 -8.41 9.14 6.63
CA GLY A 139 -7.63 9.36 7.84
C GLY A 139 -7.20 10.81 8.00
N ILE A 140 -7.10 11.25 9.26
CA ILE A 140 -6.53 12.55 9.61
C ILE A 140 -5.75 12.45 10.93
N ASN A 141 -4.58 13.07 10.99
CA ASN A 141 -3.84 13.21 12.23
C ASN A 141 -4.09 14.54 12.93
N THR A 142 -3.55 14.71 14.14
CA THR A 142 -3.74 15.92 14.96
C THR A 142 -3.13 17.21 14.38
N LEU A 143 -2.31 17.13 13.32
CA LEU A 143 -1.85 18.27 12.51
C LEU A 143 -2.82 18.66 11.39
N GLY A 144 -3.89 17.89 11.18
CA GLY A 144 -4.80 18.04 10.05
C GLY A 144 -4.24 17.48 8.74
N THR A 145 -3.20 16.66 8.80
CA THR A 145 -2.66 15.96 7.62
C THR A 145 -3.62 14.84 7.24
N GLN A 146 -4.08 14.87 5.99
CA GLN A 146 -5.03 13.90 5.46
C GLN A 146 -4.32 12.65 4.90
N MET A 147 -5.03 11.54 4.89
CA MET A 147 -4.66 10.31 4.19
C MET A 147 -5.91 9.67 3.64
N ASP A 148 -5.84 9.06 2.46
CA ASP A 148 -6.85 8.11 2.04
C ASP A 148 -6.26 6.90 1.32
N GLU A 149 -7.06 5.83 1.34
CA GLU A 149 -6.63 4.52 0.90
C GLU A 149 -7.82 3.68 0.47
N ARG A 150 -7.56 2.74 -0.44
CA ARG A 150 -8.49 1.69 -0.80
C ARG A 150 -7.99 0.33 -0.29
N VAL A 151 -8.84 -0.35 0.49
CA VAL A 151 -8.58 -1.71 0.95
C VAL A 151 -9.41 -2.68 0.11
N SER A 152 -8.78 -3.74 -0.40
CA SER A 152 -9.45 -4.80 -1.16
C SER A 152 -9.15 -6.19 -0.64
N ASN A 153 -10.21 -7.02 -0.58
CA ASN A 153 -10.17 -8.40 -0.13
C ASN A 153 -9.51 -8.60 1.25
N GLU A 154 -9.68 -7.62 2.13
CA GLU A 154 -9.06 -7.55 3.47
C GLU A 154 -7.51 -7.58 3.50
N SER A 155 -6.83 -7.59 2.35
CA SER A 155 -5.37 -7.86 2.31
C SER A 155 -4.57 -6.94 1.39
N VAL A 156 -5.22 -6.24 0.47
CA VAL A 156 -4.57 -5.31 -0.45
C VAL A 156 -4.85 -3.89 0.01
N PHE A 157 -3.78 -3.18 0.35
CA PHE A 157 -3.77 -1.81 0.89
C PHE A 157 -3.18 -0.88 -0.17
N ASP A 158 -3.97 0.05 -0.68
CA ASP A 158 -3.61 0.96 -1.77
C ASP A 158 -3.77 2.44 -1.40
N LEU A 159 -2.69 3.00 -0.86
CA LEU A 159 -2.49 4.45 -0.61
C LEU A 159 -2.30 5.27 -1.88
N SER A 160 -2.31 4.63 -3.05
CA SER A 160 -2.31 5.36 -4.32
C SER A 160 -3.72 5.72 -4.76
N TRP A 161 -4.78 5.50 -3.99
CA TRP A 161 -6.07 6.14 -4.27
C TRP A 161 -6.07 7.58 -3.69
N ASP A 162 -6.70 8.54 -4.36
CA ASP A 162 -6.72 9.95 -3.90
C ASP A 162 -8.08 10.60 -4.17
N ALA A 163 -8.78 10.94 -3.09
CA ALA A 163 -10.09 11.55 -3.10
C ALA A 163 -10.04 13.04 -2.78
N LYS A 164 -10.94 13.81 -3.40
CA LYS A 164 -11.16 15.22 -3.05
C LYS A 164 -12.21 15.35 -1.96
N TRP A 165 -11.76 15.44 -0.71
CA TRP A 165 -12.56 15.60 0.51
C TRP A 165 -11.99 16.71 1.41
N LYS A 166 -12.79 17.23 2.35
CA LYS A 166 -12.34 18.25 3.31
C LYS A 166 -12.30 17.70 4.72
N SER A 167 -11.41 18.26 5.52
CA SER A 167 -11.41 18.00 6.95
C SER A 167 -10.73 19.08 7.76
N LYS A 168 -11.00 19.06 9.06
CA LYS A 168 -10.44 20.02 10.00
C LYS A 168 -10.29 19.40 11.39
N ILE A 169 -9.23 19.82 12.09
CA ILE A 169 -8.95 19.45 13.48
C ILE A 169 -9.05 20.69 14.36
N LYS A 170 -9.56 20.51 15.58
CA LYS A 170 -9.39 21.47 16.66
C LYS A 170 -8.81 20.78 17.89
N LYS A 171 -7.75 21.37 18.45
CA LYS A 171 -7.17 20.96 19.73
C LYS A 171 -7.70 21.83 20.86
N ARG A 172 -8.07 21.23 21.98
CA ARG A 172 -8.45 21.89 23.23
C ARG A 172 -7.53 21.41 24.35
N GLN A 173 -7.84 21.76 25.60
CA GLN A 173 -6.96 21.48 26.74
C GLN A 173 -6.85 19.98 27.07
N ASN A 174 -7.92 19.22 26.88
CA ASN A 174 -8.05 17.82 27.31
C ASN A 174 -8.66 16.91 26.23
N HIS A 175 -8.75 17.39 25.00
CA HIS A 175 -9.33 16.65 23.88
C HIS A 175 -8.93 17.31 22.56
N TRP A 176 -9.18 16.58 21.48
CA TRP A 176 -9.18 17.11 20.13
C TRP A 176 -10.39 16.58 19.37
N THR A 177 -10.85 17.36 18.40
CA THR A 177 -11.99 17.04 17.55
C THR A 177 -11.57 17.05 16.09
N ALA A 178 -12.25 16.23 15.29
CA ALA A 178 -12.07 16.16 13.85
C ALA A 178 -13.42 16.23 13.14
N GLU A 179 -13.46 16.89 12.00
CA GLU A 179 -14.60 16.90 11.09
C GLU A 179 -14.16 16.47 9.69
N PHE A 180 -14.97 15.65 9.04
CA PHE A 180 -14.80 15.16 7.68
C PHE A 180 -16.02 15.58 6.85
N GLU A 181 -15.79 16.05 5.63
CA GLU A 181 -16.80 16.24 4.58
C GLU A 181 -16.36 15.42 3.36
N ILE A 182 -17.05 14.30 3.13
CA ILE A 182 -16.75 13.32 2.10
C ILE A 182 -17.86 13.37 1.04
N PRO A 183 -17.57 13.81 -0.19
CA PRO A 183 -18.59 13.83 -1.24
C PRO A 183 -19.01 12.41 -1.67
N PHE A 184 -20.32 12.14 -1.75
CA PHE A 184 -20.84 10.86 -2.24
C PHE A 184 -20.34 10.52 -3.65
N ARG A 185 -20.07 11.54 -4.48
CA ARG A 185 -19.52 11.35 -5.84
C ARG A 185 -18.10 10.77 -5.87
N MET A 186 -17.35 10.86 -4.76
CA MET A 186 -16.02 10.25 -4.64
C MET A 186 -16.12 8.75 -4.30
N LEU A 187 -17.28 8.31 -3.84
CA LEU A 187 -17.53 6.94 -3.43
C LEU A 187 -18.29 6.19 -4.51
N ARG A 188 -17.84 4.99 -4.84
CA ARG A 188 -18.67 4.03 -5.56
C ARG A 188 -19.51 3.24 -4.58
N PHE A 189 -20.81 3.12 -4.79
CA PHE A 189 -21.72 2.47 -3.85
C PHE A 189 -22.98 1.95 -4.51
N ASN A 190 -23.61 0.93 -3.88
CA ASN A 190 -24.85 0.31 -4.36
C ASN A 190 -26.09 1.04 -3.85
N ARG A 191 -26.85 1.66 -4.77
CA ARG A 191 -28.12 2.35 -4.46
C ARG A 191 -29.23 1.41 -3.96
N HIS A 192 -29.12 0.10 -4.19
CA HIS A 192 -30.10 -0.88 -3.72
C HIS A 192 -29.85 -1.39 -2.30
N ASN A 193 -28.65 -1.18 -1.76
CA ASN A 193 -28.31 -1.58 -0.40
C ASN A 193 -28.24 -0.35 0.50
N THR A 194 -29.21 -0.20 1.40
CA THR A 194 -29.32 0.95 2.29
C THR A 194 -28.35 0.91 3.48
N THR A 195 -27.61 -0.19 3.65
CA THR A 195 -26.69 -0.39 4.76
C THR A 195 -25.26 -0.51 4.22
N TRP A 196 -24.35 0.27 4.80
CA TRP A 196 -22.91 0.16 4.56
C TRP A 196 -22.22 -0.52 5.73
N GLY A 197 -21.07 -1.15 5.51
CA GLY A 197 -20.18 -1.52 6.61
C GLY A 197 -19.36 -0.30 7.06
N ILE A 198 -19.11 -0.15 8.35
CA ILE A 198 -18.31 0.95 8.90
C ILE A 198 -17.48 0.53 10.10
N ASN A 199 -16.31 1.13 10.22
CA ASN A 199 -15.52 1.09 11.45
C ASN A 199 -14.71 2.38 11.61
N PHE A 200 -14.25 2.63 12.83
CA PHE A 200 -13.44 3.80 13.18
C PHE A 200 -12.22 3.32 13.96
N TRP A 201 -11.05 3.88 13.66
CA TRP A 201 -9.79 3.47 14.24
C TRP A 201 -8.99 4.67 14.72
N ARG A 202 -8.83 4.79 16.05
CA ARG A 202 -7.99 5.82 16.67
C ARG A 202 -6.63 5.22 16.98
N THR A 203 -5.54 5.80 16.47
CA THR A 203 -4.19 5.41 16.87
C THR A 203 -3.65 6.40 17.90
N HIS A 204 -3.03 5.86 18.95
CA HIS A 204 -2.44 6.63 20.05
C HIS A 204 -1.03 6.09 20.33
N PRO A 205 0.00 6.62 19.63
CA PRO A 205 1.32 5.99 19.59
C PRO A 205 2.06 5.94 20.93
N ILE A 206 1.84 6.89 21.84
CA ILE A 206 2.68 7.01 23.04
C ILE A 206 2.57 5.83 24.02
N ASN A 207 1.41 5.17 24.06
CA ASN A 207 1.21 3.93 24.83
C ASN A 207 1.18 2.70 23.90
N GLY A 208 1.56 2.87 22.64
CA GLY A 208 1.52 1.84 21.61
C GLY A 208 0.12 1.33 21.30
N GLN A 209 -0.96 2.01 21.70
CA GLN A 209 -2.34 1.50 21.55
C GLN A 209 -3.03 2.04 20.30
N SER A 210 -3.99 1.25 19.81
CA SER A 210 -5.01 1.70 18.89
C SER A 210 -6.37 1.29 19.43
N TYR A 211 -7.43 2.01 19.06
CA TYR A 211 -8.79 1.80 19.51
C TYR A 211 -9.75 1.71 18.32
N SER A 212 -10.63 0.71 18.31
CA SER A 212 -11.54 0.41 17.21
C SER A 212 -12.97 0.32 17.73
N TRP A 213 -13.93 0.80 16.94
CA TRP A 213 -15.34 0.78 17.34
C TRP A 213 -15.95 -0.62 17.24
N ALA A 214 -15.77 -1.29 16.10
CA ALA A 214 -16.08 -2.69 15.94
C ALA A 214 -14.87 -3.54 16.40
N ARG A 215 -15.14 -4.72 16.98
CA ARG A 215 -14.09 -5.66 17.36
C ARG A 215 -13.61 -6.38 16.12
N THR A 216 -12.37 -6.10 15.72
CA THR A 216 -11.74 -6.69 14.53
C THR A 216 -10.40 -7.31 14.88
N ASP A 217 -10.02 -8.42 14.25
CA ASP A 217 -8.68 -9.01 14.45
C ASP A 217 -7.55 -8.07 14.01
N PHE A 218 -7.73 -7.34 12.92
CA PHE A 218 -6.76 -6.35 12.46
C PHE A 218 -7.48 -5.28 11.65
N PHE A 219 -6.77 -4.18 11.39
CA PHE A 219 -7.29 -3.00 10.70
C PHE A 219 -8.05 -3.32 9.40
N GLY A 220 -7.53 -4.25 8.59
CA GLY A 220 -8.12 -4.64 7.31
C GLY A 220 -9.21 -5.71 7.37
N ARG A 221 -9.65 -6.19 8.54
CA ARG A 221 -10.71 -7.22 8.64
C ARG A 221 -12.09 -6.62 8.40
N VAL A 222 -12.35 -6.24 7.15
CA VAL A 222 -13.61 -5.60 6.71
C VAL A 222 -14.83 -6.46 7.03
N SER A 223 -14.68 -7.79 7.06
CA SER A 223 -15.79 -8.69 7.34
C SER A 223 -16.38 -8.53 8.75
N GLU A 224 -15.62 -7.97 9.68
CA GLU A 224 -15.99 -7.78 11.09
C GLU A 224 -16.45 -6.34 11.39
N PHE A 225 -16.60 -5.48 10.37
CA PHE A 225 -17.08 -4.11 10.56
C PHE A 225 -18.54 -4.07 11.06
N GLY A 226 -18.89 -2.99 11.76
CA GLY A 226 -20.28 -2.71 12.15
C GLY A 226 -21.10 -2.21 10.97
N ASP A 227 -22.39 -1.97 11.20
CA ASP A 227 -23.32 -1.50 10.17
C ASP A 227 -23.61 0.01 10.31
N LEU A 228 -23.51 0.73 9.20
CA LEU A 228 -24.02 2.09 9.02
C LEU A 228 -25.40 2.03 8.34
N THR A 229 -26.42 2.53 9.04
CA THR A 229 -27.82 2.55 8.58
C THR A 229 -28.33 3.98 8.44
N GLY A 230 -29.59 4.17 8.03
CA GLY A 230 -30.24 5.49 7.98
C GLY A 230 -29.96 6.33 6.72
N LEU A 231 -29.11 5.85 5.81
CA LEU A 231 -28.85 6.49 4.51
C LEU A 231 -30.04 6.32 3.56
N ASN A 232 -30.61 7.43 3.11
CA ASN A 232 -31.67 7.44 2.09
C ASN A 232 -31.09 7.72 0.70
N PHE A 233 -30.75 6.66 -0.03
CA PHE A 233 -30.18 6.74 -1.38
C PHE A 233 -31.11 7.40 -2.42
N GLY A 234 -32.41 7.49 -2.15
CA GLY A 234 -33.35 8.24 -2.99
C GLY A 234 -33.14 9.76 -2.93
N LYS A 235 -32.54 10.26 -1.85
CA LYS A 235 -32.17 11.68 -1.68
C LYS A 235 -30.74 12.01 -2.09
N ILE A 236 -29.88 11.01 -2.30
CA ILE A 236 -28.46 11.22 -2.61
C ILE A 236 -28.28 11.49 -4.10
N LYS A 237 -27.76 12.68 -4.43
CA LYS A 237 -27.38 13.10 -5.79
C LYS A 237 -25.89 12.90 -6.00
N THR A 238 -25.56 12.05 -6.97
CA THR A 238 -24.19 11.86 -7.46
C THR A 238 -24.07 12.51 -8.83
N GLU A 239 -23.60 13.75 -8.88
CA GLU A 239 -23.27 14.41 -10.14
C GLU A 239 -22.08 13.71 -10.80
N GLN A 240 -22.26 13.23 -12.02
CA GLN A 240 -21.17 12.72 -12.84
C GLN A 240 -20.48 13.90 -13.51
N LYS A 241 -19.23 14.17 -13.10
CA LYS A 241 -18.38 15.17 -13.72
C LYS A 241 -17.29 14.47 -14.50
N ILE A 242 -17.10 14.88 -15.75
CA ILE A 242 -15.95 14.44 -16.52
C ILE A 242 -14.73 15.20 -16.03
N GLY A 243 -13.71 14.46 -15.64
CA GLY A 243 -12.39 15.00 -15.37
C GLY A 243 -11.62 15.15 -16.67
N ILE A 244 -11.06 16.33 -16.90
CA ILE A 244 -10.16 16.62 -18.02
C ILE A 244 -8.85 17.11 -17.40
N LEU A 245 -7.78 16.36 -17.56
CA LEU A 245 -6.49 16.59 -16.93
C LEU A 245 -5.40 16.77 -17.99
N PRO A 246 -5.25 17.96 -18.59
CA PRO A 246 -4.08 18.28 -19.37
C PRO A 246 -2.86 18.43 -18.47
N TYR A 247 -1.69 18.06 -18.99
CA TYR A 247 -0.42 18.40 -18.35
C TYR A 247 0.62 18.85 -19.39
N GLY A 248 1.59 19.59 -18.89
CA GLY A 248 2.80 19.94 -19.63
C GLY A 248 4.02 19.85 -18.73
N THR A 249 5.13 19.41 -19.31
CA THR A 249 6.43 19.32 -18.64
C THR A 249 7.51 20.01 -19.45
N TYR A 250 8.52 20.50 -18.74
CA TYR A 250 9.73 21.06 -19.34
C TYR A 250 10.93 20.63 -18.52
N ARG A 251 11.95 20.12 -19.21
CA ARG A 251 13.17 19.60 -18.61
C ARG A 251 14.39 20.20 -19.29
N ALA A 252 15.28 20.79 -18.49
CA ALA A 252 16.56 21.31 -18.93
C ALA A 252 17.67 20.55 -18.21
N ILE A 253 18.54 19.88 -18.96
CA ILE A 253 19.67 19.12 -18.43
C ILE A 253 20.95 19.75 -18.95
N GLU A 254 21.92 19.96 -18.06
CA GLU A 254 23.22 20.50 -18.41
C GLU A 254 23.88 19.67 -19.53
N ASN A 255 24.42 20.35 -20.54
CA ASN A 255 25.07 19.74 -21.72
C ASN A 255 24.16 18.80 -22.55
N ARG A 256 22.83 18.94 -22.46
CA ARG A 256 21.88 18.25 -23.34
C ARG A 256 20.86 19.24 -23.91
N SER A 257 20.16 18.83 -24.96
CA SER A 257 19.02 19.59 -25.47
C SER A 257 17.90 19.61 -24.43
N ASN A 258 17.21 20.74 -24.34
CA ASN A 258 15.99 20.85 -23.55
C ASN A 258 14.92 19.92 -24.12
N ASP A 259 14.06 19.43 -23.23
CA ASP A 259 13.00 18.48 -23.53
C ASP A 259 11.67 19.02 -23.01
N HIS A 260 10.60 18.75 -23.75
CA HIS A 260 9.26 19.18 -23.40
C HIS A 260 8.27 18.10 -23.81
N ASP A 261 7.27 17.89 -22.97
CA ASP A 261 6.26 16.87 -23.20
C ASP A 261 4.91 17.36 -22.70
N GLY A 262 3.83 16.79 -23.22
CA GLY A 262 2.48 17.13 -22.82
C GLY A 262 1.48 16.08 -23.23
N GLY A 263 0.39 16.04 -22.48
CA GLY A 263 -0.62 15.01 -22.67
C GLY A 263 -1.93 15.36 -21.99
N LEU A 264 -2.86 14.42 -22.09
CA LEU A 264 -4.24 14.61 -21.68
C LEU A 264 -4.82 13.30 -21.13
N ASP A 265 -5.27 13.36 -19.88
CA ASP A 265 -6.07 12.29 -19.27
C ASP A 265 -7.53 12.73 -19.16
N LEU A 266 -8.45 11.81 -19.45
CA LEU A 266 -9.89 11.97 -19.29
C LEU A 266 -10.41 10.94 -18.28
N ILE A 267 -11.16 11.39 -17.29
CA ILE A 267 -11.80 10.55 -16.27
C ILE A 267 -13.31 10.60 -16.51
N LEU A 268 -13.89 9.48 -16.89
CA LEU A 268 -15.29 9.33 -17.32
C LEU A 268 -16.05 8.45 -16.31
N PRO A 269 -16.70 9.03 -15.28
CA PRO A 269 -17.55 8.27 -14.38
C PRO A 269 -18.88 7.92 -15.07
N ILE A 270 -18.98 6.72 -15.63
CA ILE A 270 -20.15 6.25 -16.38
C ILE A 270 -21.35 5.98 -15.46
N SER A 271 -21.10 5.46 -14.25
CA SER A 271 -22.13 5.21 -13.22
C SER A 271 -21.53 5.35 -11.82
N THR A 272 -22.34 5.19 -10.76
CA THR A 272 -21.83 5.08 -9.37
C THR A 272 -20.99 3.82 -9.13
N HIS A 273 -20.83 2.97 -10.14
CA HIS A 273 -20.18 1.67 -10.04
C HIS A 273 -19.08 1.44 -11.08
N LEU A 274 -18.96 2.33 -12.07
CA LEU A 274 -18.14 2.14 -13.26
C LEU A 274 -17.46 3.45 -13.67
N THR A 275 -16.15 3.39 -13.89
CA THR A 275 -15.36 4.51 -14.40
C THR A 275 -14.47 4.04 -15.54
N SER A 276 -14.34 4.88 -16.56
CA SER A 276 -13.38 4.70 -17.64
C SER A 276 -12.40 5.86 -17.67
N ASN A 277 -11.12 5.55 -17.79
CA ASN A 277 -10.05 6.53 -17.98
C ASN A 277 -9.51 6.39 -19.40
N VAL A 278 -9.32 7.52 -20.08
CA VAL A 278 -8.69 7.58 -21.40
C VAL A 278 -7.47 8.46 -21.29
N THR A 279 -6.35 8.05 -21.86
CA THR A 279 -5.11 8.82 -21.86
C THR A 279 -4.58 9.00 -23.26
N PHE A 280 -4.07 10.19 -23.54
CA PHE A 280 -3.26 10.53 -24.71
C PHE A 280 -1.93 11.02 -24.18
N ASN A 281 -0.88 10.21 -24.33
CA ASN A 281 0.44 10.47 -23.76
C ASN A 281 0.37 10.77 -22.25
N PRO A 282 0.18 9.77 -21.35
CA PRO A 282 0.06 10.02 -19.92
C PRO A 282 1.36 10.56 -19.32
N ASP A 283 1.26 11.28 -18.21
CA ASP A 283 2.46 11.81 -17.55
C ASP A 283 3.32 10.70 -16.92
N PHE A 284 4.57 10.58 -17.34
CA PHE A 284 5.57 9.68 -16.75
C PHE A 284 6.56 10.37 -15.82
N SER A 285 6.53 11.71 -15.75
CA SER A 285 7.52 12.49 -14.99
C SER A 285 7.40 12.33 -13.47
N GLN A 286 6.29 11.80 -12.96
CA GLN A 286 6.17 11.44 -11.54
C GLN A 286 7.24 10.43 -11.10
N LEU A 287 7.75 9.59 -12.01
CA LEU A 287 8.88 8.67 -11.77
C LEU A 287 10.17 9.41 -11.42
N GLU A 288 10.37 10.63 -11.96
CA GLU A 288 11.60 11.41 -11.78
C GLU A 288 11.70 12.05 -10.38
N SER A 289 10.56 12.14 -9.66
CA SER A 289 10.49 12.69 -8.30
C SER A 289 10.59 11.63 -7.19
N ASP A 290 10.70 10.36 -7.56
CA ASP A 290 10.83 9.28 -6.59
C ASP A 290 12.21 9.32 -5.91
N PRO A 291 12.28 8.97 -4.61
CA PRO A 291 13.56 8.93 -3.92
C PRO A 291 14.49 7.95 -4.64
N THR A 292 15.70 8.40 -4.94
CA THR A 292 16.74 7.53 -5.49
C THR A 292 17.06 6.47 -4.44
N GLN A 293 16.55 5.27 -4.65
CA GLN A 293 16.83 4.14 -3.78
C GLN A 293 18.01 3.37 -4.37
N ILE A 294 19.10 3.31 -3.63
CA ILE A 294 20.25 2.47 -3.99
C ILE A 294 19.82 1.03 -3.78
N ASN A 295 19.70 0.31 -4.88
CA ASN A 295 19.43 -1.10 -4.85
C ASN A 295 20.73 -1.88 -4.60
N ILE A 296 21.01 -2.22 -3.34
CA ILE A 296 22.22 -2.93 -2.93
C ILE A 296 22.20 -4.39 -3.42
N SER A 297 21.01 -4.95 -3.61
CA SER A 297 20.78 -6.25 -4.25
C SER A 297 20.66 -6.06 -5.76
N SER A 298 21.75 -6.26 -6.50
CA SER A 298 21.72 -6.23 -7.97
C SER A 298 20.83 -7.33 -8.59
N ASP A 299 20.35 -8.28 -7.79
CA ASP A 299 19.57 -9.43 -8.20
C ASP A 299 18.05 -9.24 -8.15
N ARG A 300 17.52 -8.12 -7.62
CA ARG A 300 16.07 -7.85 -7.56
C ARG A 300 15.73 -6.45 -7.97
N GLU A 301 14.62 -6.23 -8.68
CA GLU A 301 14.16 -4.90 -9.09
C GLU A 301 13.40 -4.21 -7.94
N LEU A 302 13.60 -2.90 -7.75
CA LEU A 302 12.82 -2.15 -6.77
C LEU A 302 11.40 -1.94 -7.29
N SER A 303 10.42 -2.50 -6.57
CA SER A 303 9.00 -2.24 -6.84
C SER A 303 8.59 -0.91 -6.22
N LEU A 304 8.14 0.02 -7.05
CA LEU A 304 7.66 1.34 -6.61
C LEU A 304 6.13 1.46 -6.81
N PRO A 305 5.42 2.20 -5.96
CA PRO A 305 3.96 2.37 -6.07
C PRO A 305 3.60 3.13 -7.34
N GLU A 306 2.52 2.75 -8.01
CA GLU A 306 1.99 3.50 -9.15
C GLU A 306 1.38 4.83 -8.70
N ARG A 307 1.62 5.91 -9.44
CA ARG A 307 1.07 7.25 -9.11
C ARG A 307 0.36 7.92 -10.27
N ARG A 308 0.48 7.39 -11.50
CA ARG A 308 -0.08 8.00 -12.69
C ARG A 308 -1.60 7.85 -12.70
N PRO A 309 -2.37 8.94 -12.87
CA PRO A 309 -3.83 8.94 -12.76
C PRO A 309 -4.50 7.83 -13.57
N PHE A 310 -4.04 7.61 -14.81
CA PHE A 310 -4.54 6.56 -15.69
C PHE A 310 -4.55 5.16 -15.06
N PHE A 311 -3.55 4.81 -14.24
CA PHE A 311 -3.39 3.48 -13.67
C PHE A 311 -3.97 3.29 -12.28
N ARG A 312 -4.26 4.35 -11.52
CA ARG A 312 -4.66 4.29 -10.09
C ARG A 312 -5.98 3.55 -9.89
N GLU A 313 -7.00 3.93 -10.64
CA GLU A 313 -8.37 3.48 -10.38
C GLU A 313 -8.56 1.99 -10.71
N GLY A 314 -8.78 1.13 -9.72
CA GLY A 314 -8.82 -0.33 -9.91
C GLY A 314 -7.43 -0.99 -9.98
N ALA A 315 -6.35 -0.31 -9.59
CA ALA A 315 -5.00 -0.88 -9.53
C ALA A 315 -4.90 -2.04 -8.54
N GLU A 316 -5.64 -1.97 -7.43
CA GLU A 316 -5.72 -3.01 -6.41
C GLU A 316 -6.20 -4.34 -6.99
N LEU A 317 -7.02 -4.29 -8.06
CA LEU A 317 -7.47 -5.48 -8.77
C LEU A 317 -6.32 -6.18 -9.49
N PHE A 318 -5.19 -5.57 -9.83
CA PHE A 318 -4.08 -6.30 -10.48
C PHE A 318 -3.04 -6.85 -9.49
N ARG A 319 -3.16 -6.49 -8.19
CA ARG A 319 -2.23 -6.95 -7.15
C ARG A 319 -2.57 -8.39 -6.76
N LEU A 320 -1.71 -9.32 -7.19
CA LEU A 320 -1.80 -10.76 -6.95
C LEU A 320 -0.54 -11.26 -6.24
N PRO A 321 -0.59 -12.45 -5.60
CA PRO A 321 0.60 -13.05 -4.99
C PRO A 321 1.76 -13.19 -5.97
N LEU A 322 1.49 -13.65 -7.20
CA LEU A 322 2.40 -13.52 -8.33
C LEU A 322 2.14 -12.17 -9.00
N ASN A 323 3.10 -11.27 -8.96
CA ASN A 323 3.04 -9.96 -9.60
C ASN A 323 3.18 -10.07 -11.12
N LEU A 324 2.12 -10.47 -11.81
CA LEU A 324 2.13 -10.68 -13.27
C LEU A 324 1.86 -9.40 -14.07
N PHE A 325 1.48 -8.31 -13.42
CA PHE A 325 1.19 -7.02 -14.05
C PHE A 325 1.76 -5.85 -13.23
N TYR A 326 2.84 -5.24 -13.70
CA TYR A 326 3.53 -4.12 -13.10
C TYR A 326 3.49 -2.93 -14.06
N THR A 327 2.57 -2.01 -13.77
CA THR A 327 2.23 -0.86 -14.62
C THR A 327 3.42 0.05 -14.91
N ARG A 328 4.40 0.17 -13.98
CA ARG A 328 5.61 1.00 -14.18
C ARG A 328 6.57 0.50 -15.26
N ARG A 329 6.39 -0.73 -15.77
CA ARG A 329 7.09 -1.22 -16.98
C ARG A 329 6.45 -0.70 -18.28
N VAL A 330 5.23 -0.18 -18.22
CA VAL A 330 4.57 0.49 -19.34
C VAL A 330 4.95 1.98 -19.26
N GLN A 331 5.96 2.42 -20.03
CA GLN A 331 6.64 3.72 -19.84
C GLN A 331 6.47 4.74 -20.98
N GLU A 332 5.95 4.35 -22.15
CA GLU A 332 5.62 5.30 -23.22
C GLU A 332 4.31 4.84 -23.87
N ILE A 333 3.21 5.52 -23.54
CA ILE A 333 1.87 5.21 -24.05
C ILE A 333 1.48 6.37 -24.96
N ASP A 334 1.20 6.09 -26.22
CA ASP A 334 0.64 7.11 -27.12
C ASP A 334 -0.85 7.30 -26.80
N PHE A 335 -1.56 6.18 -26.59
CA PHE A 335 -2.98 6.14 -26.28
C PHE A 335 -3.33 4.96 -25.37
N GLY A 336 -4.21 5.18 -24.40
CA GLY A 336 -4.68 4.12 -23.51
C GLY A 336 -6.13 4.31 -23.08
N VAL A 337 -6.83 3.20 -22.87
CA VAL A 337 -8.15 3.15 -22.27
C VAL A 337 -8.14 2.15 -21.14
N LYS A 338 -8.64 2.57 -19.98
CA LYS A 338 -8.88 1.72 -18.83
C LYS A 338 -10.34 1.81 -18.43
N THR A 339 -10.95 0.72 -18.05
CA THR A 339 -12.29 0.69 -17.45
C THR A 339 -12.28 -0.22 -16.25
N ALA A 340 -12.79 0.26 -15.12
CA ALA A 340 -12.87 -0.51 -13.88
C ALA A 340 -14.21 -0.25 -13.18
N GLY A 341 -14.74 -1.30 -12.53
CA GLY A 341 -16.00 -1.20 -11.83
C GLY A 341 -16.45 -2.48 -11.15
N LYS A 342 -17.64 -2.40 -10.53
CA LYS A 342 -18.32 -3.51 -9.89
C LYS A 342 -19.74 -3.66 -10.43
N ILE A 343 -20.09 -4.84 -10.95
CA ILE A 343 -21.43 -5.15 -11.44
C ILE A 343 -21.89 -6.44 -10.75
N GLY A 344 -22.96 -6.34 -9.95
CA GLY A 344 -23.42 -7.44 -9.09
C GLY A 344 -22.29 -7.89 -8.15
N GLY A 345 -22.05 -9.20 -8.12
CA GLY A 345 -20.93 -9.80 -7.36
C GLY A 345 -19.57 -9.76 -8.07
N SER A 346 -19.45 -9.12 -9.25
CA SER A 346 -18.22 -9.13 -10.04
C SER A 346 -17.50 -7.79 -10.00
N ASN A 347 -16.22 -7.80 -9.62
CA ASN A 347 -15.30 -6.67 -9.76
C ASN A 347 -14.41 -6.90 -10.98
N PHE A 348 -14.20 -5.90 -11.82
CA PHE A 348 -13.36 -6.05 -13.00
C PHE A 348 -12.56 -4.80 -13.32
N ALA A 349 -11.45 -5.00 -14.04
CA ALA A 349 -10.70 -3.94 -14.69
C ALA A 349 -10.15 -4.44 -16.03
N VAL A 350 -10.22 -3.60 -17.06
CA VAL A 350 -9.65 -3.85 -18.38
C VAL A 350 -8.83 -2.62 -18.78
N ILE A 351 -7.62 -2.84 -19.26
CA ILE A 351 -6.66 -1.84 -19.71
C ILE A 351 -6.23 -2.23 -21.11
N ASN A 352 -6.30 -1.30 -22.05
CA ASN A 352 -5.73 -1.43 -23.38
C ASN A 352 -4.82 -0.22 -23.64
N THR A 353 -3.57 -0.45 -23.99
CA THR A 353 -2.59 0.61 -24.22
C THR A 353 -1.83 0.36 -25.51
N TYR A 354 -1.52 1.43 -26.22
CA TYR A 354 -0.72 1.43 -27.42
C TYR A 354 0.41 2.45 -27.26
N GLY A 355 1.64 2.04 -27.56
CA GLY A 355 2.81 2.89 -27.39
C GLY A 355 4.11 2.12 -27.54
N LYS A 356 5.21 2.70 -27.07
CA LYS A 356 6.54 2.06 -27.10
C LYS A 356 6.83 1.41 -25.75
N MET A 357 6.92 0.08 -25.75
CA MET A 357 7.14 -0.69 -24.54
C MET A 357 8.49 -1.40 -24.61
N ILE A 358 9.07 -1.65 -23.44
CA ILE A 358 10.31 -2.39 -23.31
C ILE A 358 10.07 -3.84 -23.76
N ASP A 359 10.93 -4.33 -24.65
CA ASP A 359 11.07 -5.73 -25.04
C ASP A 359 12.26 -6.33 -24.30
N ARG A 360 11.97 -7.09 -23.23
CA ARG A 360 13.01 -7.71 -22.39
C ARG A 360 13.77 -8.82 -23.10
N TYR A 361 13.25 -9.34 -24.20
CA TYR A 361 13.92 -10.38 -24.99
C TYR A 361 14.81 -9.82 -26.09
N ASP A 362 14.72 -8.52 -26.38
CA ASP A 362 15.59 -7.82 -27.33
C ASP A 362 16.36 -6.69 -26.63
N ALA A 363 17.12 -7.08 -25.60
CA ALA A 363 18.02 -6.21 -24.84
C ALA A 363 17.36 -4.91 -24.33
N ASP A 364 16.13 -5.03 -23.83
CA ASP A 364 15.30 -3.93 -23.32
C ASP A 364 15.05 -2.79 -24.33
N LYS A 365 15.13 -3.09 -25.63
CA LYS A 365 14.77 -2.12 -26.67
C LYS A 365 13.29 -1.74 -26.55
N LYS A 366 13.01 -0.46 -26.81
CA LYS A 366 11.64 0.04 -26.90
C LYS A 366 11.09 -0.23 -28.29
N LYS A 367 10.00 -0.98 -28.36
CA LYS A 367 9.28 -1.31 -29.61
C LYS A 367 7.83 -0.89 -29.50
N GLN A 368 7.23 -0.54 -30.63
CA GLN A 368 5.79 -0.31 -30.67
C GLN A 368 5.06 -1.59 -30.26
N ALA A 369 4.11 -1.46 -29.34
CA ALA A 369 3.37 -2.57 -28.77
C ALA A 369 1.92 -2.16 -28.48
N ASN A 370 1.02 -3.14 -28.58
CA ASN A 370 -0.31 -3.08 -28.01
C ASN A 370 -0.35 -4.00 -26.79
N LEU A 371 -0.79 -3.50 -25.64
CA LEU A 371 -0.93 -4.26 -24.40
C LEU A 371 -2.38 -4.21 -23.92
N LEU A 372 -3.01 -5.39 -23.91
CA LEU A 372 -4.32 -5.63 -23.31
C LEU A 372 -4.15 -6.41 -22.01
N ALA A 373 -4.65 -5.88 -20.90
CA ALA A 373 -4.71 -6.56 -19.62
C ALA A 373 -6.13 -6.48 -19.07
N GLY A 374 -6.70 -7.62 -18.67
CA GLY A 374 -8.05 -7.71 -18.13
C GLY A 374 -8.11 -8.63 -16.93
N ARG A 375 -8.88 -8.26 -15.92
CA ARG A 375 -9.18 -9.11 -14.77
C ARG A 375 -10.64 -9.01 -14.37
N VAL A 376 -11.20 -10.15 -13.96
CA VAL A 376 -12.49 -10.25 -13.28
C VAL A 376 -12.34 -11.07 -12.01
N ASN A 377 -12.98 -10.62 -10.93
CA ASN A 377 -13.13 -11.34 -9.68
C ASN A 377 -14.61 -11.47 -9.36
N TYR A 378 -15.04 -12.62 -8.84
CA TYR A 378 -16.38 -12.88 -8.38
C TYR A 378 -16.38 -13.15 -6.87
N ASP A 379 -17.22 -12.41 -6.15
CA ASP A 379 -17.36 -12.48 -4.71
C ASP A 379 -18.33 -13.61 -4.34
N ILE A 380 -17.88 -14.53 -3.48
CA ILE A 380 -18.66 -15.66 -2.94
C ILE A 380 -18.72 -15.52 -1.42
N GLY A 381 -19.95 -15.32 -0.91
CA GLY A 381 -20.17 -15.03 0.50
C GLY A 381 -19.35 -13.82 0.96
N GLU A 382 -18.98 -13.82 2.23
CA GLU A 382 -18.32 -12.65 2.83
C GLU A 382 -16.80 -12.65 2.62
N ARG A 383 -16.16 -13.82 2.50
CA ARG A 383 -14.69 -13.92 2.57
C ARG A 383 -14.02 -14.78 1.51
N THR A 384 -14.77 -15.35 0.56
CA THR A 384 -14.23 -16.08 -0.60
C THR A 384 -14.33 -15.32 -1.93
N VAL A 385 -13.23 -15.15 -2.66
CA VAL A 385 -13.20 -14.59 -4.02
C VAL A 385 -12.52 -15.58 -4.94
N ILE A 386 -13.07 -15.74 -6.13
CA ILE A 386 -12.40 -16.38 -7.27
C ILE A 386 -12.18 -15.36 -8.37
N GLY A 387 -11.15 -15.52 -9.18
CA GLY A 387 -10.85 -14.58 -10.25
C GLY A 387 -10.05 -15.17 -11.38
N ALA A 388 -10.07 -14.44 -12.50
CA ALA A 388 -9.32 -14.73 -13.69
C ALA A 388 -8.69 -13.45 -14.23
N MET A 389 -7.48 -13.56 -14.76
CA MET A 389 -6.74 -12.47 -15.39
C MET A 389 -6.17 -12.95 -16.73
N GLY A 390 -6.18 -12.07 -17.72
CA GLY A 390 -5.53 -12.27 -19.01
C GLY A 390 -4.70 -11.05 -19.40
N ILE A 391 -3.54 -11.28 -19.97
CA ILE A 391 -2.64 -10.23 -20.47
C ILE A 391 -2.16 -10.64 -21.86
N HIS A 392 -2.11 -9.71 -22.80
CA HIS A 392 -1.62 -9.90 -24.15
C HIS A 392 -0.79 -8.68 -24.57
N LYS A 393 0.51 -8.87 -24.86
CA LYS A 393 1.32 -7.92 -25.63
C LYS A 393 1.41 -8.41 -27.06
N HIS A 394 1.09 -7.52 -27.99
CA HIS A 394 1.40 -7.67 -29.39
C HIS A 394 2.51 -6.71 -29.79
N GLN A 395 3.54 -7.23 -30.45
CA GLN A 395 4.61 -6.50 -31.11
C GLN A 395 4.76 -7.01 -32.54
N ALA A 396 5.43 -6.24 -33.40
CA ALA A 396 5.57 -6.59 -34.82
C ALA A 396 6.22 -7.96 -35.06
N ASP A 397 7.07 -8.41 -34.14
CA ASP A 397 7.88 -9.62 -34.24
C ASP A 397 7.61 -10.64 -33.11
N ARG A 398 6.75 -10.32 -32.12
CA ARG A 398 6.43 -11.22 -31.01
C ARG A 398 5.04 -10.96 -30.42
N ASP A 399 4.37 -12.04 -30.03
CA ASP A 399 3.22 -12.02 -29.14
C ASP A 399 3.56 -12.68 -27.80
N VAL A 400 3.13 -12.05 -26.71
CA VAL A 400 3.24 -12.59 -25.36
C VAL A 400 1.87 -12.59 -24.73
N ALA A 401 1.31 -13.78 -24.48
CA ALA A 401 0.04 -13.92 -23.80
C ALA A 401 0.22 -14.60 -22.43
N LEU A 402 -0.63 -14.24 -21.48
CA LEU A 402 -0.66 -14.83 -20.15
C LEU A 402 -2.11 -14.97 -19.70
N LEU A 403 -2.41 -16.09 -19.05
CA LEU A 403 -3.66 -16.34 -18.35
C LEU A 403 -3.36 -16.72 -16.90
N SER A 404 -4.19 -16.24 -15.97
CA SER A 404 -4.10 -16.61 -14.56
C SER A 404 -5.49 -16.87 -13.99
N LEU A 405 -5.59 -17.92 -13.18
CA LEU A 405 -6.73 -18.19 -12.30
C LEU A 405 -6.27 -18.02 -10.87
N ASN A 406 -7.08 -17.37 -10.05
CA ASN A 406 -6.72 -17.05 -8.68
C ASN A 406 -7.93 -17.17 -7.74
N GLY A 407 -7.65 -17.36 -6.46
CA GLY A 407 -8.67 -17.39 -5.43
C GLY A 407 -8.12 -17.04 -4.06
N ARG A 408 -8.96 -16.40 -3.25
CA ARG A 408 -8.74 -16.17 -1.82
C ARG A 408 -9.95 -16.74 -1.09
N PHE A 409 -9.74 -17.74 -0.27
CA PHE A 409 -10.78 -18.51 0.41
C PHE A 409 -10.67 -18.25 1.91
N GLY A 410 -11.69 -17.60 2.50
CA GLY A 410 -11.87 -17.60 3.95
C GLY A 410 -12.55 -18.90 4.34
N LEU A 411 -11.81 -19.85 4.92
CA LEU A 411 -12.34 -21.19 5.26
C LEU A 411 -13.01 -21.21 6.64
N HIS A 412 -12.57 -20.34 7.54
CA HIS A 412 -13.09 -20.09 8.88
C HIS A 412 -12.80 -18.62 9.23
N ARG A 413 -13.25 -18.12 10.39
CA ARG A 413 -12.90 -16.77 10.88
C ARG A 413 -11.40 -16.47 10.78
N ASP A 414 -10.57 -17.40 11.24
CA ASP A 414 -9.12 -17.17 11.40
C ASP A 414 -8.26 -17.67 10.24
N TRP A 415 -8.83 -18.46 9.32
CA TRP A 415 -8.09 -19.15 8.27
C TRP A 415 -8.36 -18.55 6.88
N THR A 416 -7.29 -18.19 6.19
CA THR A 416 -7.33 -17.73 4.80
C THR A 416 -6.39 -18.58 3.94
N VAL A 417 -6.88 -19.07 2.81
CA VAL A 417 -6.05 -19.72 1.79
C VAL A 417 -6.05 -18.85 0.54
N THR A 418 -4.87 -18.53 0.02
CA THR A 418 -4.73 -17.83 -1.25
C THR A 418 -4.04 -18.76 -2.24
N SER A 419 -4.58 -18.87 -3.45
CA SER A 419 -3.96 -19.66 -4.51
C SER A 419 -4.04 -18.94 -5.85
N GLN A 420 -3.01 -19.12 -6.66
CA GLN A 420 -2.90 -18.58 -7.99
C GLN A 420 -2.18 -19.58 -8.89
N TYR A 421 -2.72 -19.79 -10.08
CA TYR A 421 -2.13 -20.56 -11.14
C TYR A 421 -2.04 -19.67 -12.37
N ALA A 422 -0.90 -19.66 -13.04
CA ALA A 422 -0.67 -18.84 -14.22
C ALA A 422 0.03 -19.65 -15.31
N VAL A 423 -0.29 -19.30 -16.55
CA VAL A 423 0.22 -19.92 -17.77
C VAL A 423 0.58 -18.81 -18.74
N ASP A 424 1.78 -18.82 -19.28
CA ASP A 424 2.18 -17.94 -20.37
C ASP A 424 2.24 -18.72 -21.69
N PHE A 425 2.07 -17.99 -22.79
CA PHE A 425 2.16 -18.48 -24.16
C PHE A 425 3.08 -17.55 -24.91
N MET A 426 4.23 -18.09 -25.32
CA MET A 426 5.29 -17.32 -25.97
C MET A 426 6.02 -18.20 -26.96
N ASP A 427 6.20 -17.72 -28.19
CA ASP A 427 6.97 -18.39 -29.24
C ASP A 427 6.56 -19.87 -29.49
N GLY A 428 5.28 -20.19 -29.27
CA GLY A 428 4.72 -21.55 -29.42
C GLY A 428 4.95 -22.48 -28.22
N GLU A 429 5.61 -21.99 -27.16
CA GLU A 429 5.82 -22.71 -25.91
C GLU A 429 4.82 -22.26 -24.83
N THR A 430 4.72 -23.07 -23.78
CA THR A 430 3.78 -22.82 -22.67
C THR A 430 4.47 -23.17 -21.35
N HIS A 431 4.54 -22.21 -20.45
CA HIS A 431 5.12 -22.41 -19.13
C HIS A 431 4.12 -22.06 -18.05
N ARG A 432 4.45 -22.43 -16.82
CA ARG A 432 3.51 -22.39 -15.70
C ARG A 432 4.15 -21.75 -14.48
N ALA A 433 3.34 -21.01 -13.76
CA ALA A 433 3.67 -20.53 -12.43
C ALA A 433 2.53 -20.83 -11.47
N HIS A 434 2.85 -21.09 -10.21
CA HIS A 434 1.84 -21.25 -9.19
C HIS A 434 2.29 -20.71 -7.84
N HIS A 435 1.32 -20.27 -7.07
CA HIS A 435 1.46 -19.81 -5.70
C HIS A 435 0.30 -20.37 -4.88
N THR A 436 0.60 -20.89 -3.70
CA THR A 436 -0.42 -21.24 -2.70
C THR A 436 0.11 -20.86 -1.32
N ALA A 437 -0.70 -20.13 -0.55
CA ALA A 437 -0.41 -19.77 0.82
C ALA A 437 -1.60 -20.05 1.73
N MET A 438 -1.31 -20.45 2.95
CA MET A 438 -2.27 -20.61 4.03
C MET A 438 -1.85 -19.68 5.17
N GLU A 439 -2.79 -18.89 5.64
CA GLU A 439 -2.64 -17.99 6.77
C GLU A 439 -3.63 -18.38 7.87
N TRP A 440 -3.13 -18.40 9.10
CA TRP A 440 -3.92 -18.50 10.32
C TRP A 440 -3.60 -17.31 11.21
N LEU A 441 -4.60 -16.48 11.51
CA LEU A 441 -4.48 -15.34 12.41
C LEU A 441 -5.46 -15.52 13.58
N HIS A 442 -4.94 -15.65 14.79
CA HIS A 442 -5.75 -15.88 15.98
C HIS A 442 -5.05 -15.35 17.24
N GLU A 443 -5.66 -14.40 17.94
CA GLU A 443 -5.26 -13.94 19.28
C GLU A 443 -3.74 -13.78 19.50
N GLY A 444 -3.08 -12.91 18.73
CA GLY A 444 -1.63 -12.66 18.84
C GLY A 444 -0.79 -13.56 17.92
N TRP A 445 -1.34 -14.66 17.42
CA TRP A 445 -0.65 -15.61 16.55
C TRP A 445 -0.92 -15.33 15.08
N LEU A 446 0.15 -15.30 14.29
CA LEU A 446 0.11 -15.35 12.83
C LEU A 446 0.98 -16.51 12.36
N THR A 447 0.38 -17.49 11.69
CA THR A 447 1.10 -18.55 10.99
C THR A 447 0.85 -18.44 9.49
N GLU A 448 1.92 -18.33 8.71
CA GLU A 448 1.87 -18.33 7.24
C GLU A 448 2.71 -19.50 6.72
N ILE A 449 2.17 -20.28 5.81
CA ILE A 449 2.92 -21.26 5.01
C ILE A 449 2.62 -21.00 3.56
N ALA A 450 3.65 -20.77 2.75
CA ALA A 450 3.52 -20.49 1.33
C ALA A 450 4.45 -21.38 0.49
N PHE A 451 3.93 -21.84 -0.64
CA PHE A 451 4.67 -22.55 -1.68
C PHE A 451 4.48 -21.83 -3.01
N GLU A 452 5.57 -21.72 -3.75
CA GLU A 452 5.59 -21.05 -5.05
C GLU A 452 6.55 -21.75 -5.99
N GLU A 453 6.17 -21.89 -7.25
CA GLU A 453 7.04 -22.39 -8.31
C GLU A 453 6.84 -21.55 -9.56
N ILE A 454 7.96 -21.13 -10.15
CA ILE A 454 8.05 -20.55 -11.47
C ILE A 454 8.79 -21.56 -12.34
N GLN A 455 8.14 -22.10 -13.37
CA GLN A 455 8.74 -23.04 -14.30
C GLN A 455 9.83 -22.36 -15.12
N ASP A 456 10.85 -23.12 -15.51
CA ASP A 456 11.84 -22.66 -16.50
C ASP A 456 11.16 -22.25 -17.80
N GLY A 457 11.58 -21.12 -18.36
CA GLY A 457 10.95 -20.48 -19.51
C GLY A 457 9.71 -19.61 -19.20
N PHE A 458 9.11 -19.69 -18.00
CA PHE A 458 8.02 -18.78 -17.63
C PHE A 458 8.56 -17.37 -17.42
N ARG A 459 8.29 -16.48 -18.38
CA ARG A 459 8.89 -15.15 -18.43
C ARG A 459 7.80 -14.11 -18.66
N PRO A 460 7.04 -13.73 -17.63
CA PRO A 460 6.20 -12.54 -17.73
C PRO A 460 7.04 -11.28 -17.47
N ASN A 461 8.35 -11.28 -17.80
CA ASN A 461 9.26 -10.18 -17.47
C ASN A 461 8.89 -8.87 -18.16
N GLU A 462 8.20 -8.96 -19.30
CA GLU A 462 7.60 -7.77 -19.93
C GLU A 462 6.46 -7.19 -19.08
N MET A 463 5.83 -8.03 -18.25
CA MET A 463 4.56 -7.75 -17.60
C MET A 463 4.65 -7.61 -16.09
N GLY A 464 5.60 -8.19 -15.34
CA GLY A 464 5.73 -7.86 -13.92
C GLY A 464 6.61 -8.72 -12.99
N LEU A 465 6.93 -9.98 -13.33
CA LEU A 465 7.83 -10.81 -12.48
C LEU A 465 9.31 -10.60 -12.85
N GLU A 466 10.18 -11.11 -11.98
CA GLU A 466 11.64 -11.21 -12.16
C GLU A 466 12.02 -12.53 -12.87
N ASP A 467 13.12 -12.50 -13.63
CA ASP A 467 13.51 -13.51 -14.63
C ASP A 467 14.22 -14.75 -14.07
N GLU A 468 13.62 -15.48 -13.14
CA GLU A 468 14.27 -16.67 -12.60
C GLU A 468 13.29 -17.79 -12.26
N ALA A 469 13.53 -18.96 -12.84
CA ALA A 469 12.80 -20.16 -12.47
C ALA A 469 13.25 -20.68 -11.10
N PHE A 470 12.29 -20.91 -10.21
CA PHE A 470 12.56 -21.39 -8.88
C PHE A 470 11.41 -22.22 -8.30
N ARG A 471 11.74 -22.94 -7.24
CA ARG A 471 10.77 -23.48 -6.28
C ARG A 471 11.09 -22.93 -4.92
N ARG A 472 10.06 -22.41 -4.24
CA ARG A 472 10.20 -21.66 -3.01
C ARG A 472 9.17 -22.11 -1.98
N GLY A 473 9.66 -22.45 -0.80
CA GLY A 473 8.86 -22.62 0.41
C GLY A 473 9.16 -21.51 1.40
N ARG A 474 8.11 -20.95 2.00
CA ARG A 474 8.19 -19.98 3.09
C ARG A 474 7.31 -20.46 4.24
N ALA A 475 7.80 -20.31 5.45
CA ALA A 475 7.00 -20.47 6.66
C ALA A 475 7.30 -19.31 7.60
N ARG A 476 6.27 -18.79 8.26
CA ARG A 476 6.39 -17.76 9.28
C ARG A 476 5.48 -18.12 10.44
N VAL A 477 6.00 -18.02 11.65
CA VAL A 477 5.22 -18.09 12.88
C VAL A 477 5.57 -16.85 13.67
N ARG A 478 4.58 -15.99 13.90
CA ARG A 478 4.69 -14.84 14.78
C ARG A 478 3.74 -15.03 15.95
N TYR A 479 4.24 -14.72 17.14
CA TYR A 479 3.42 -14.48 18.31
C TYR A 479 3.69 -13.07 18.80
N ARG A 480 2.64 -12.34 19.15
CA ARG A 480 2.74 -11.07 19.85
C ARG A 480 1.80 -11.10 21.04
N HIS A 481 2.35 -10.75 22.19
CA HIS A 481 1.59 -10.55 23.40
C HIS A 481 1.69 -9.10 23.82
N GLU A 482 0.59 -8.57 24.34
CA GLU A 482 0.56 -7.23 24.87
C GLU A 482 -0.08 -7.23 26.24
N PHE A 483 0.49 -6.43 27.13
CA PHE A 483 0.05 -6.39 28.49
C PHE A 483 -1.12 -5.40 28.67
N PRO A 484 -2.02 -5.68 29.63
CA PRO A 484 -2.92 -4.67 30.17
C PRO A 484 -2.14 -3.49 30.75
N GLU A 485 -2.84 -2.36 30.91
CA GLU A 485 -2.26 -1.10 31.39
C GLU A 485 -1.49 -1.20 32.74
N ALA A 486 -0.61 -0.22 32.97
CA ALA A 486 0.29 -0.04 34.14
C ALA A 486 1.56 -0.93 34.19
N ASN A 487 1.89 -1.64 33.13
CA ASN A 487 3.16 -2.38 33.03
C ASN A 487 4.25 -1.58 32.31
N LEU A 488 5.49 -1.70 32.78
CA LEU A 488 6.67 -1.14 32.10
C LEU A 488 6.83 -1.73 30.69
N LEU A 489 6.54 -3.03 30.57
CA LEU A 489 6.50 -3.76 29.30
C LEU A 489 5.09 -3.64 28.70
N GLN A 490 4.97 -2.95 27.56
CA GLN A 490 3.70 -2.80 26.83
C GLN A 490 3.43 -4.02 25.96
N SER A 491 4.45 -4.51 25.25
CA SER A 491 4.32 -5.73 24.44
C SER A 491 5.63 -6.47 24.30
N PHE A 492 5.53 -7.76 23.95
CA PHE A 492 6.64 -8.50 23.37
C PHE A 492 6.18 -9.30 22.16
N GLY A 493 7.08 -9.50 21.22
CA GLY A 493 6.86 -10.26 20.01
C GLY A 493 7.98 -11.26 19.76
N ALA A 494 7.64 -12.39 19.17
CA ALA A 494 8.57 -13.34 18.58
C ALA A 494 8.12 -13.64 17.16
N ASP A 495 9.03 -13.57 16.19
CA ASP A 495 8.77 -13.82 14.77
C ASP A 495 9.85 -14.76 14.24
N MET A 496 9.46 -15.98 13.90
CA MET A 496 10.30 -16.98 13.28
C MET A 496 9.94 -17.10 11.80
N ARG A 497 10.95 -17.04 10.94
CA ARG A 497 10.79 -17.20 9.48
C ARG A 497 11.71 -18.28 8.98
N HIS A 498 11.19 -19.11 8.08
CA HIS A 498 11.98 -20.08 7.34
C HIS A 498 11.75 -19.87 5.85
N PHE A 499 12.84 -19.90 5.10
CA PHE A 499 12.89 -19.71 3.67
C PHE A 499 13.73 -20.83 3.04
N TYR A 500 13.22 -21.42 1.98
CA TYR A 500 13.92 -22.43 1.21
C TYR A 500 13.63 -22.23 -0.27
N GLN A 501 14.67 -22.03 -1.08
CA GLN A 501 14.55 -21.83 -2.51
C GLN A 501 15.58 -22.63 -3.31
N THR A 502 15.12 -23.29 -4.37
CA THR A 502 15.95 -23.97 -5.36
C THR A 502 15.73 -23.36 -6.75
N ASN A 503 16.72 -23.47 -7.63
CA ASN A 503 16.58 -23.11 -9.04
C ASN A 503 15.84 -24.22 -9.84
N ALA A 504 15.67 -24.01 -11.16
CA ALA A 504 15.08 -24.99 -12.06
C ALA A 504 15.74 -26.39 -12.01
N GLN A 505 17.07 -26.45 -11.83
CA GLN A 505 17.83 -27.70 -11.72
C GLN A 505 17.78 -28.32 -10.31
N LYS A 506 16.93 -27.78 -9.41
CA LYS A 506 16.78 -28.19 -8.01
C LYS A 506 18.04 -28.02 -7.16
N LEU A 507 18.98 -27.19 -7.62
CA LEU A 507 20.13 -26.80 -6.82
C LEU A 507 19.68 -25.77 -5.79
N LEU A 508 20.13 -25.94 -4.55
CA LEU A 508 19.86 -24.99 -3.48
C LEU A 508 20.43 -23.62 -3.84
N ARG A 509 19.57 -22.61 -3.84
CA ARG A 509 19.94 -21.20 -4.00
C ARG A 509 20.01 -20.50 -2.66
N GLU A 510 18.99 -20.67 -1.82
CA GLU A 510 18.96 -20.07 -0.50
C GLU A 510 18.19 -20.97 0.46
N ARG A 511 18.74 -21.18 1.66
CA ARG A 511 18.01 -21.68 2.82
C ARG A 511 18.31 -20.73 3.95
N ARG A 512 17.30 -20.13 4.58
CA ARG A 512 17.50 -19.18 5.68
C ARG A 512 16.45 -19.38 6.74
N SER A 513 16.89 -19.45 7.98
CA SER A 513 16.04 -19.39 9.17
C SER A 513 16.37 -18.11 9.91
N GLU A 514 15.35 -17.34 10.24
CA GLU A 514 15.47 -16.09 10.98
C GLU A 514 14.60 -16.15 12.22
N PHE A 515 15.10 -15.56 13.29
CA PHE A 515 14.37 -15.32 14.51
C PHE A 515 14.48 -13.84 14.84
N ARG A 516 13.36 -13.23 15.20
CA ARG A 516 13.29 -11.87 15.73
C ARG A 516 12.53 -11.92 17.04
N PHE A 517 12.98 -11.12 17.98
CA PHE A 517 12.30 -10.85 19.22
C PHE A 517 12.25 -9.33 19.42
N ASP A 518 11.07 -8.84 19.78
CA ASP A 518 10.79 -7.44 20.03
C ASP A 518 10.17 -7.23 21.41
N ILE A 519 10.54 -6.11 22.05
CA ILE A 519 9.99 -5.63 23.32
C ILE A 519 9.68 -4.15 23.16
N ASP A 520 8.45 -3.78 23.48
CA ASP A 520 7.97 -2.40 23.56
C ASP A 520 7.79 -2.01 25.04
N ILE A 521 8.45 -0.94 25.48
CA ILE A 521 8.29 -0.38 26.84
C ILE A 521 7.72 1.06 26.82
N GLY A 522 6.90 1.37 25.82
CA GLY A 522 6.21 2.64 25.61
C GLY A 522 6.91 3.49 24.55
N ARG A 523 7.92 4.27 24.97
CA ARG A 523 8.69 5.12 24.05
C ARG A 523 9.90 4.44 23.44
N PHE A 524 10.25 3.25 23.91
CA PHE A 524 11.38 2.49 23.40
C PHE A 524 10.90 1.15 22.87
N ASP A 525 11.29 0.86 21.64
CA ASP A 525 11.20 -0.45 21.05
C ASP A 525 12.60 -1.05 20.91
N PHE A 526 12.76 -2.27 21.41
CA PHE A 526 13.99 -3.04 21.32
C PHE A 526 13.76 -4.23 20.43
N PHE A 527 14.58 -4.36 19.40
CA PHE A 527 14.56 -5.52 18.51
C PHE A 527 15.90 -6.23 18.60
N THR A 528 15.86 -7.55 18.73
CA THR A 528 17.00 -8.41 18.44
C THR A 528 16.59 -9.39 17.37
N TYR A 529 17.48 -9.65 16.42
CA TYR A 529 17.19 -10.56 15.34
C TYR A 529 18.46 -11.27 14.90
N GLY A 530 18.31 -12.50 14.47
CA GLY A 530 19.42 -13.29 13.98
C GLY A 530 18.95 -14.32 12.99
N GLY A 531 19.88 -14.84 12.22
CA GLY A 531 19.57 -15.86 11.25
C GLY A 531 20.78 -16.67 10.87
N PHE A 532 20.50 -17.86 10.35
CA PHE A 532 21.49 -18.77 9.82
C PHE A 532 20.95 -19.47 8.58
N GLY A 533 21.84 -19.90 7.72
CA GLY A 533 21.44 -20.44 6.43
C GLY A 533 22.59 -20.73 5.50
N ALA A 534 22.25 -20.90 4.23
CA ALA A 534 23.18 -21.00 3.13
C ALA A 534 22.64 -20.21 1.93
N LEU A 535 23.51 -19.49 1.24
CA LEU A 535 23.18 -18.68 0.06
C LEU A 535 24.17 -18.98 -1.06
N ARG A 536 23.66 -19.22 -2.26
CA ARG A 536 24.48 -19.44 -3.45
C ARG A 536 24.82 -18.11 -4.09
N GLU A 537 26.11 -17.81 -4.16
CA GLU A 537 26.66 -16.61 -4.79
C GLU A 537 27.83 -17.00 -5.70
N VAL A 538 27.95 -16.37 -6.87
CA VAL A 538 29.07 -16.64 -7.81
C VAL A 538 29.23 -18.14 -8.11
N GLY A 539 28.10 -18.85 -8.23
CA GLY A 539 28.05 -20.29 -8.50
C GLY A 539 28.31 -21.20 -7.31
N GLN A 540 28.79 -20.70 -6.17
CA GLN A 540 29.14 -21.49 -4.98
C GLN A 540 28.15 -21.25 -3.83
N LEU A 541 27.94 -22.27 -2.99
CA LEU A 541 27.04 -22.18 -1.83
C LEU A 541 27.87 -21.82 -0.59
N PHE A 542 27.52 -20.72 0.07
CA PHE A 542 28.18 -20.23 1.28
C PHE A 542 27.24 -20.29 2.47
N ASP A 543 27.77 -20.68 3.63
CA ASP A 543 27.03 -20.54 4.88
C ASP A 543 26.87 -19.04 5.23
N THR A 544 25.69 -18.69 5.72
CA THR A 544 25.38 -17.33 6.16
C THR A 544 24.91 -17.38 7.60
N ARG A 545 25.42 -16.45 8.41
CA ARG A 545 24.99 -16.25 9.80
C ARG A 545 25.03 -14.77 10.10
N PHE A 546 24.04 -14.27 10.83
CA PHE A 546 24.05 -12.90 11.29
C PHE A 546 23.28 -12.74 12.59
N ILE A 547 23.62 -11.69 13.31
CA ILE A 547 22.89 -11.20 14.47
C ILE A 547 22.84 -9.68 14.38
N GLY A 548 21.75 -9.09 14.81
CA GLY A 548 21.58 -7.66 14.85
C GLY A 548 20.66 -7.24 15.97
N SER A 549 20.73 -5.96 16.29
CA SER A 549 19.85 -5.30 17.23
C SER A 549 19.46 -3.94 16.70
N LEU A 550 18.29 -3.48 17.12
CA LEU A 550 17.77 -2.16 16.82
C LEU A 550 17.14 -1.60 18.10
N ILE A 551 17.44 -0.34 18.38
CA ILE A 551 16.79 0.44 19.42
C ILE A 551 16.09 1.59 18.70
N ASP A 552 14.78 1.69 18.87
CA ASP A 552 13.98 2.80 18.38
C ASP A 552 13.41 3.56 19.57
N TYR A 553 13.58 4.88 19.55
CA TYR A 553 13.02 5.80 20.54
C TYR A 553 12.08 6.78 19.85
N GLN A 554 10.85 6.84 20.36
CA GLN A 554 9.78 7.66 19.81
C GLN A 554 9.34 8.73 20.80
N ALA A 555 9.48 9.98 20.40
CA ALA A 555 9.01 11.15 21.15
C ALA A 555 7.94 11.93 20.33
N PRO A 556 7.20 12.86 20.97
CA PRO A 556 6.10 13.57 20.34
C PRO A 556 6.49 14.26 19.02
N TRP A 557 7.67 14.88 18.97
CA TRP A 557 8.12 15.65 17.81
C TRP A 557 9.47 15.17 17.26
N TRP A 558 10.04 14.08 17.78
CA TRP A 558 11.29 13.54 17.26
C TRP A 558 11.39 12.03 17.47
N HIS A 559 12.28 11.40 16.73
CA HIS A 559 12.57 9.99 16.82
C HIS A 559 14.06 9.74 16.65
N LEU A 560 14.51 8.59 17.14
CA LEU A 560 15.88 8.13 17.03
C LEU A 560 15.89 6.61 16.91
N GLU A 561 16.51 6.11 15.86
CA GLU A 561 16.75 4.70 15.63
C GLU A 561 18.26 4.43 15.53
N VAL A 562 18.72 3.41 16.24
CA VAL A 562 20.09 2.91 16.13
C VAL A 562 20.05 1.41 15.85
N SER A 563 20.67 1.01 14.76
CA SER A 563 20.65 -0.36 14.25
C SER A 563 22.07 -0.85 14.03
N ASN A 564 22.34 -2.09 14.43
CA ASN A 564 23.59 -2.77 14.16
C ASN A 564 23.32 -4.20 13.71
N ARG A 565 24.12 -4.69 12.77
CA ARG A 565 24.10 -6.07 12.31
C ARG A 565 25.53 -6.52 12.06
N PHE A 566 25.84 -7.72 12.53
CA PHE A 566 27.10 -8.40 12.34
C PHE A 566 26.82 -9.75 11.69
N GLY A 567 27.68 -10.19 10.78
CA GLY A 567 27.47 -11.48 10.16
C GLY A 567 28.65 -11.97 9.34
N ILE A 568 28.45 -13.14 8.74
CA ILE A 568 29.35 -13.79 7.81
C ILE A 568 28.63 -13.92 6.47
N ARG A 569 29.31 -13.51 5.40
CA ARG A 569 28.87 -13.66 4.01
C ARG A 569 30.10 -14.01 3.18
N ARG A 570 30.02 -15.09 2.39
CA ARG A 570 31.18 -15.65 1.64
C ARG A 570 32.39 -15.92 2.54
N ASP A 571 32.13 -16.49 3.72
CA ASP A 571 33.15 -16.77 4.75
C ASP A 571 33.89 -15.53 5.29
N GLU A 572 33.44 -14.32 4.93
CA GLU A 572 34.01 -13.06 5.37
C GLU A 572 33.08 -12.34 6.34
N PHE A 573 33.67 -11.74 7.37
CA PHE A 573 32.95 -10.90 8.31
C PHE A 573 32.41 -9.64 7.59
N ASN A 574 31.19 -9.27 7.94
CA ASN A 574 30.57 -8.01 7.57
C ASN A 574 29.86 -7.36 8.75
N ARG A 575 29.76 -6.04 8.70
CA ARG A 575 29.03 -5.23 9.67
C ARG A 575 28.23 -4.16 8.94
N PHE A 576 27.00 -3.97 9.38
CA PHE A 576 26.16 -2.84 9.00
C PHE A 576 25.73 -2.09 10.24
N THR A 577 25.98 -0.79 10.29
CA THR A 577 25.54 0.09 11.37
C THR A 577 24.75 1.23 10.76
N SER A 578 23.57 1.50 11.30
CA SER A 578 22.70 2.58 10.86
C SER A 578 22.30 3.44 12.06
N PHE A 579 22.33 4.75 11.86
CA PHE A 579 21.79 5.74 12.79
C PHE A 579 20.79 6.58 12.01
N SER A 580 19.56 6.65 12.49
CA SER A 580 18.51 7.49 11.90
C SER A 580 17.91 8.35 12.98
N ALA A 581 17.74 9.64 12.72
CA ALA A 581 17.11 10.56 13.65
C ALA A 581 16.26 11.55 12.88
N GLY A 582 15.05 11.83 13.35
CA GLY A 582 14.19 12.82 12.73
C GLY A 582 13.51 13.71 13.74
N VAL A 583 13.23 14.93 13.32
CA VAL A 583 12.54 15.95 14.12
C VAL A 583 11.42 16.58 13.29
N ASN A 584 10.35 17.01 13.95
CA ASN A 584 9.36 17.95 13.43
C ASN A 584 9.39 19.21 14.28
N LEU A 585 9.77 20.32 13.65
CA LEU A 585 9.79 21.63 14.26
C LEU A 585 8.52 22.37 13.86
N PHE A 586 7.79 22.85 14.88
CA PHE A 586 6.62 23.72 14.74
C PHE A 586 5.46 23.10 13.95
N GLY A 587 5.39 21.77 13.82
CA GLY A 587 4.32 21.07 13.09
C GLY A 587 4.36 21.26 11.57
N LYS A 588 5.45 21.83 11.04
CA LYS A 588 5.57 22.23 9.62
C LYS A 588 6.90 21.90 8.98
N LEU A 589 7.96 21.71 9.75
CA LEU A 589 9.30 21.44 9.24
C LEU A 589 9.78 20.09 9.76
N THR A 590 9.82 19.07 8.91
CA THR A 590 10.56 17.85 9.26
C THR A 590 12.00 17.90 8.76
N ALA A 591 12.90 17.30 9.52
CA ALA A 591 14.25 16.99 9.10
C ALA A 591 14.61 15.59 9.60
N ASP A 592 14.98 14.71 8.68
CA ASP A 592 15.40 13.33 8.93
C ASP A 592 16.84 13.16 8.45
N LEU A 593 17.69 12.62 9.30
CA LEU A 593 19.09 12.32 9.06
C LEU A 593 19.29 10.81 9.15
N ASP A 594 19.82 10.20 8.10
CA ASP A 594 20.23 8.79 8.09
C ASP A 594 21.75 8.69 7.83
N LEU A 595 22.44 7.90 8.65
CA LEU A 595 23.86 7.60 8.55
C LEU A 595 24.05 6.09 8.51
N ASP A 596 24.37 5.56 7.34
CA ASP A 596 24.63 4.13 7.16
C ASP A 596 26.12 3.87 6.95
N ASN A 597 26.65 2.90 7.67
CA ASN A 597 28.02 2.44 7.52
C ASN A 597 28.02 0.95 7.22
N PHE A 598 28.44 0.61 6.00
CA PHE A 598 28.55 -0.75 5.53
C PHE A 598 30.02 -1.17 5.41
N PHE A 599 30.42 -2.14 6.21
CA PHE A 599 31.76 -2.71 6.23
C PHE A 599 31.76 -4.15 5.72
N TRP A 600 32.54 -4.44 4.68
CA TRP A 600 32.68 -5.77 4.09
C TRP A 600 34.13 -6.02 3.61
N ARG A 601 34.62 -7.26 3.74
CA ARG A 601 35.87 -7.76 3.13
C ARG A 601 37.14 -7.11 3.69
N THR A 602 37.17 -6.85 5.00
CA THR A 602 38.29 -6.24 5.74
C THR A 602 38.83 -4.89 5.22
N HIS A 603 38.37 -4.41 4.06
CA HIS A 603 38.89 -3.24 3.34
C HIS A 603 37.79 -2.41 2.65
N ARG A 604 36.60 -2.97 2.33
CA ARG A 604 35.49 -2.20 1.74
C ARG A 604 34.67 -1.54 2.83
N ASN A 605 34.62 -0.22 2.80
CA ASN A 605 33.80 0.57 3.69
C ASN A 605 33.02 1.61 2.87
N THR A 606 31.69 1.53 2.93
CA THR A 606 30.78 2.47 2.27
C THR A 606 30.03 3.23 3.35
N LEU A 607 30.20 4.56 3.36
CA LEU A 607 29.45 5.46 4.23
C LEU A 607 28.38 6.15 3.40
N ILE A 608 27.14 6.14 3.87
CA ILE A 608 26.03 6.84 3.23
C ILE A 608 25.46 7.85 4.23
N PHE A 609 25.41 9.10 3.81
CA PHE A 609 24.77 10.20 4.51
C PHE A 609 23.52 10.61 3.75
N ARG A 610 22.36 10.64 4.41
CA ARG A 610 21.13 11.18 3.84
C ARG A 610 20.54 12.23 4.77
N LEU A 611 20.19 13.38 4.20
CA LEU A 611 19.41 14.41 4.85
C LEU A 611 18.14 14.64 4.03
N ARG A 612 17.00 14.53 4.69
CA ARG A 612 15.69 14.79 4.11
C ARG A 612 15.02 15.88 4.93
N SER A 613 14.54 16.93 4.29
CA SER A 613 13.78 17.96 4.98
C SER A 613 12.52 18.30 4.19
N ASN A 614 11.42 18.48 4.90
CA ASN A 614 10.14 18.87 4.31
C ASN A 614 9.62 20.08 5.07
N TYR A 615 9.28 21.15 4.36
CA TYR A 615 8.64 22.33 4.93
C TYR A 615 7.27 22.53 4.29
N GLN A 616 6.20 22.45 5.09
CA GLN A 616 4.83 22.68 4.65
C GLN A 616 4.40 24.11 4.99
N LEU A 617 4.25 24.97 3.99
CA LEU A 617 3.67 26.31 4.16
C LEU A 617 2.19 26.19 4.53
N THR A 618 1.50 25.34 3.77
CA THR A 618 0.10 24.90 3.98
C THR A 618 0.04 23.40 3.71
N GLN A 619 -1.11 22.74 3.93
CA GLN A 619 -1.31 21.33 3.53
C GLN A 619 -1.13 21.08 2.02
N LYS A 620 -1.13 22.15 1.22
CA LYS A 620 -1.11 22.12 -0.25
C LYS A 620 0.19 22.63 -0.86
N ILE A 621 1.02 23.34 -0.10
CA ILE A 621 2.20 24.03 -0.63
C ILE A 621 3.38 23.71 0.28
N GLY A 622 4.43 23.14 -0.30
CA GLY A 622 5.62 22.80 0.46
C GLY A 622 6.90 22.74 -0.36
N TRP A 623 8.00 22.71 0.38
CA TRP A 623 9.34 22.42 -0.12
C TRP A 623 9.81 21.08 0.42
N ARG A 624 10.52 20.33 -0.42
CA ARG A 624 11.25 19.12 -0.03
C ARG A 624 12.69 19.26 -0.48
N ILE A 625 13.60 18.99 0.43
CA ILE A 625 15.03 18.97 0.17
C ILE A 625 15.51 17.56 0.50
N PHE A 626 16.19 16.95 -0.44
CA PHE A 626 16.84 15.66 -0.28
C PHE A 626 18.30 15.82 -0.66
N PHE A 627 19.19 15.42 0.23
CA PHE A 627 20.61 15.34 -0.05
C PHE A 627 21.10 13.96 0.36
N GLU A 628 21.72 13.26 -0.57
CA GLU A 628 22.42 12.01 -0.33
C GLU A 628 23.87 12.15 -0.75
N ARG A 629 24.77 11.59 0.04
CA ARG A 629 26.19 11.44 -0.28
C ARG A 629 26.62 10.01 0.05
N VAL A 630 27.31 9.38 -0.89
CA VAL A 630 27.90 8.05 -0.74
C VAL A 630 29.40 8.17 -0.92
N ASP A 631 30.15 7.77 0.10
CA ASP A 631 31.61 7.71 0.06
C ASP A 631 32.06 6.23 0.04
N GLU A 632 32.64 5.77 -1.08
CA GLU A 632 33.19 4.41 -1.23
C GLU A 632 34.72 4.40 -1.09
N ARG A 633 35.23 3.94 0.07
CA ARG A 633 36.66 4.04 0.40
C ARG A 633 37.62 3.17 -0.43
N LEU A 634 37.14 2.08 -1.06
CA LEU A 634 38.03 1.22 -1.86
C LEU A 634 38.27 1.76 -3.28
N GLN A 635 37.34 2.56 -3.78
CA GLN A 635 37.38 3.08 -5.16
C GLN A 635 37.82 4.55 -5.20
N ASP A 636 38.07 5.16 -4.03
CA ASP A 636 38.22 6.61 -3.87
C ASP A 636 37.12 7.39 -4.62
N GLU A 637 35.91 6.81 -4.64
CA GLU A 637 34.76 7.30 -5.39
C GLU A 637 33.77 7.95 -4.43
N ILE A 638 33.37 9.18 -4.77
CA ILE A 638 32.33 9.92 -4.06
C ILE A 638 31.23 10.19 -5.06
N SER A 639 30.02 9.80 -4.70
CA SER A 639 28.81 10.22 -5.39
C SER A 639 27.93 11.04 -4.45
N TYR A 640 27.19 11.98 -5.03
CA TYR A 640 26.17 12.71 -4.29
C TYR A 640 24.98 12.98 -5.18
N ASN A 641 23.86 13.22 -4.53
CA ASN A 641 22.60 13.52 -5.19
C ASN A 641 21.83 14.54 -4.32
N PHE A 642 21.72 15.75 -4.82
CA PHE A 642 20.94 16.82 -4.22
C PHE A 642 19.67 17.04 -5.05
N ASN A 643 18.52 17.08 -4.39
CA ASN A 643 17.23 17.37 -4.99
C ASN A 643 16.52 18.42 -4.15
N ALA A 644 16.01 19.46 -4.80
CA ALA A 644 15.09 20.41 -4.20
C ALA A 644 13.79 20.39 -5.00
N ILE A 645 12.68 20.10 -4.34
CA ILE A 645 11.36 19.95 -4.94
C ILE A 645 10.44 20.97 -4.29
N PHE A 646 9.93 21.91 -5.09
CA PHE A 646 8.76 22.70 -4.75
C PHE A 646 7.52 21.99 -5.27
N ASP A 647 6.51 21.89 -4.42
CA ASP A 647 5.27 21.17 -4.70
C ASP A 647 4.10 22.06 -4.30
N TYR A 648 3.22 22.34 -5.25
CA TYR A 648 1.95 23.00 -5.02
C TYR A 648 0.81 22.16 -5.59
N GLU A 649 0.04 21.55 -4.69
CA GLU A 649 -1.21 20.88 -4.99
C GLU A 649 -2.39 21.85 -4.90
N PHE A 650 -3.01 22.21 -6.02
CA PHE A 650 -4.20 23.07 -6.04
C PHE A 650 -5.40 22.32 -5.45
N THR A 651 -5.58 21.09 -5.92
CA THR A 651 -6.56 20.07 -5.54
C THR A 651 -5.96 18.70 -5.89
N PRO A 652 -6.50 17.58 -5.38
CA PRO A 652 -6.12 16.25 -5.85
C PRO A 652 -6.02 16.19 -7.38
N GLU A 653 -4.96 15.57 -7.88
CA GLU A 653 -4.55 15.48 -9.30
C GLU A 653 -4.10 16.78 -9.99
N SER A 654 -4.18 17.94 -9.33
CA SER A 654 -3.79 19.24 -9.89
C SER A 654 -2.55 19.76 -9.20
N HIS A 655 -1.41 19.73 -9.88
CA HIS A 655 -0.12 20.03 -9.28
C HIS A 655 0.74 20.94 -10.15
N PHE A 656 1.48 21.81 -9.49
CA PHE A 656 2.66 22.45 -10.03
C PHE A 656 3.90 21.91 -9.30
N TYR A 657 4.83 21.35 -10.08
CA TYR A 657 6.13 20.89 -9.59
C TYR A 657 7.25 21.72 -10.18
N PHE A 658 8.22 22.04 -9.32
CA PHE A 658 9.51 22.53 -9.74
C PHE A 658 10.58 21.72 -9.01
N VAL A 659 11.45 21.06 -9.78
CA VAL A 659 12.49 20.18 -9.28
C VAL A 659 13.84 20.68 -9.78
N PHE A 660 14.77 20.85 -8.87
CA PHE A 660 16.18 21.05 -9.16
C PHE A 660 16.96 19.83 -8.69
N VAL A 661 17.81 19.30 -9.56
CA VAL A 661 18.68 18.16 -9.27
C VAL A 661 20.12 18.58 -9.53
N ASP A 662 21.03 18.27 -8.60
CA ASP A 662 22.48 18.35 -8.78
C ASP A 662 23.10 17.04 -8.30
N ARG A 663 23.70 16.28 -9.21
CA ARG A 663 24.25 14.95 -8.90
C ARG A 663 25.62 14.73 -9.50
N LEU A 664 26.42 13.95 -8.77
CA LEU A 664 27.71 13.47 -9.22
C LEU A 664 27.72 11.93 -9.18
N PRO A 665 27.98 11.25 -10.30
CA PRO A 665 28.04 11.78 -11.67
C PRO A 665 26.64 12.15 -12.20
N GLY A 666 26.54 13.06 -13.17
CA GLY A 666 25.29 13.31 -13.90
C GLY A 666 24.85 14.77 -14.04
N GLY A 667 25.56 15.72 -13.42
CA GLY A 667 25.40 17.16 -13.62
C GLY A 667 24.09 17.71 -13.09
N ARG A 668 23.76 18.94 -13.52
CA ARG A 668 22.55 19.65 -13.06
C ARG A 668 21.38 19.45 -14.01
N ALA A 669 20.18 19.40 -13.43
CA ALA A 669 18.93 19.40 -14.18
C ALA A 669 17.86 20.23 -13.47
N VAL A 670 16.98 20.84 -14.26
CA VAL A 670 15.74 21.45 -13.80
C VAL A 670 14.59 20.78 -14.51
N PHE A 671 13.55 20.46 -13.75
CA PHE A 671 12.31 19.90 -14.26
C PHE A 671 11.13 20.69 -13.72
N THR A 672 10.17 21.00 -14.58
CA THR A 672 8.93 21.67 -14.20
C THR A 672 7.74 20.93 -14.79
N LYS A 673 6.66 20.85 -14.04
CA LYS A 673 5.39 20.28 -14.48
C LYS A 673 4.23 21.14 -14.03
N LEU A 674 3.23 21.28 -14.89
CA LEU A 674 1.93 21.81 -14.56
C LEU A 674 0.85 20.84 -15.03
N ALA A 675 -0.05 20.45 -14.13
CA ALA A 675 -1.24 19.68 -14.43
C ALA A 675 -2.44 20.28 -13.67
N TYR A 676 -3.61 20.31 -14.30
CA TYR A 676 -4.82 20.85 -13.68
C TYR A 676 -6.06 20.05 -14.09
N LEU A 677 -6.81 19.56 -13.10
CA LEU A 677 -8.03 18.79 -13.31
C LEU A 677 -9.22 19.74 -13.47
N PHE A 678 -9.75 19.84 -14.67
CA PHE A 678 -11.03 20.48 -14.93
C PHE A 678 -12.16 19.47 -14.73
N GLU A 679 -13.18 19.85 -13.95
CA GLU A 679 -14.38 19.03 -13.75
C GLU A 679 -15.55 19.69 -14.50
N VAL A 680 -16.06 19.02 -15.54
CA VAL A 680 -17.15 19.53 -16.37
C VAL A 680 -18.41 18.70 -16.13
N SER A 681 -19.52 19.36 -15.77
CA SER A 681 -20.83 18.71 -15.66
C SER A 681 -21.41 18.48 -17.06
N PHE A 682 -21.92 17.28 -17.32
CA PHE A 682 -22.73 17.02 -18.50
C PHE A 682 -24.16 17.56 -18.28
N PRO A 683 -24.82 18.18 -19.28
CA PRO A 683 -26.28 18.30 -19.25
C PRO A 683 -26.90 16.90 -19.31
N ASP A 684 -27.92 16.64 -18.48
CA ASP A 684 -28.63 15.35 -18.36
C ASP A 684 -29.01 14.75 -19.72
N PHE A 685 -28.23 13.78 -20.22
CA PHE A 685 -28.63 12.94 -21.35
C PHE A 685 -29.70 11.89 -20.97
N GLY A 686 -30.12 11.86 -19.70
CA GLY A 686 -31.16 10.97 -19.17
C GLY A 686 -32.59 11.20 -19.68
N ARG A 687 -32.78 11.97 -20.76
CA ARG A 687 -34.07 12.10 -21.47
C ARG A 687 -34.10 11.42 -22.84
N PHE A 688 -33.03 10.73 -23.24
CA PHE A 688 -32.97 9.98 -24.50
C PHE A 688 -32.83 8.46 -24.26
N TYR A 689 -33.67 7.86 -23.42
CA TYR A 689 -34.00 6.42 -23.48
C TYR A 689 -35.40 6.18 -22.91
#